data_AF-A0A943DK34-F1
#
_entry.id   AF-A0A943DK34-F1
#
_cell.length_a   1.000
_cell.length_b   1.000
_cell.length_c   1.000
_cell.angle_alpha   90.00
_cell.angle_beta   90.00
_cell.angle_gamma   90.00
#
_symmetry.space_group_name_H-M   'P 1'
#
loop_
_entity.id
_entity.type
_entity.pdbx_description
1 polymer ?
#
loop_
_entity_poly.entity_id
_entity_poly.type
_entity_poly.pdbx_seq_one_letter_code
_entity_poly.pdbx_strand_id
1 'polypeptide(L)'
;MTVRLRRKNLTTIILTAFLILMAAFAMAGSASAATTATVDSKEGLNVRSGPGVDYGILFALPDKTTVTVIEKDGGWYKISYEGKTGYASGDYLVIQQTGDSDGDVIGKTGTVNSLIGLNVRSGPGSGYEVLFTLNNNVTVDIIGKSGSWYQISYNGRTGYVSSEYIVIDESPDYVYDGDFESYLTQQGFPESYKYYLRILHAAHPQWIFKSQKTGLSWTDVIDKESKVGINLVHKSSNDSWKSDDYGAKDSNGNYIEFDSGGWIAASRSIVEYYMDPRNFLNEGGIFQFMSHSYDSQTQTKAGLQQLVAGTFLANKFPEAGYDTYSDALIYAGSQSGANPYVLASMILVEQGKDGKGNSISGKVSGFEGYYNYFNVRAYASGGYDAVEYGLLYAKSQGWNTHIKSILGGAAHYASNYIKNNQNTLYLKKFNVMNGMSSVATHQYMTNIGGAASEAANLKAGYSSSGAITFYIPVYSNMPETAAPMPGSGNNNYFLKSLSVDGYDLMPAFNMYTSEYELVVPSDTSHVKINASASDSGAKVEGAGNVQLTGNVTDIKVTVTSTSGVKKTYTITVAKESGSTSEGSLTSSVYSIGTYITGVDFETSVKTFKSNLNISSGCSLKVISSGGSEMTSGNVGTGTKAVLYDKSGKAIKSYYVVVKGDVNGDGKVTSVDTLMVKRHIIQTYNLSGAYYSGGDINGDGKLTSVDTLYIKKHIIGTYEIKN
;
A
#
# COMPACT_ATOMS: atom_id res chain seq x y z
N MET A 1 53.08 8.76 -77.38
CA MET A 1 51.90 8.71 -78.27
C MET A 1 51.43 7.26 -78.30
N THR A 2 50.59 6.87 -77.34
CA THR A 2 50.22 5.46 -77.11
C THR A 2 48.82 5.47 -76.53
N VAL A 3 47.81 5.43 -77.40
CA VAL A 3 47.06 4.24 -77.83
C VAL A 3 46.03 3.77 -76.79
N ARG A 4 44.79 4.09 -77.18
CA ARG A 4 43.46 3.62 -76.75
C ARG A 4 43.38 2.15 -76.31
N LEU A 5 42.48 1.89 -75.37
CA LEU A 5 41.33 0.99 -75.60
C LEU A 5 40.14 1.32 -74.69
N ARG A 6 38.96 0.98 -75.22
CA ARG A 6 37.62 1.50 -74.91
C ARG A 6 36.96 0.82 -73.70
N ARG A 7 36.14 1.61 -73.01
CA ARG A 7 35.11 1.22 -72.04
C ARG A 7 34.13 0.18 -72.60
N LYS A 8 33.95 -0.94 -71.88
CA LYS A 8 32.70 -1.71 -71.77
C LYS A 8 32.60 -2.30 -70.36
N ASN A 9 31.46 -2.02 -69.72
CA ASN A 9 30.79 -2.76 -68.63
C ASN A 9 31.52 -2.90 -67.27
N LEU A 10 31.18 -2.01 -66.34
CA LEU A 10 31.65 -1.98 -64.95
C LEU A 10 30.62 -2.59 -63.96
N THR A 11 29.93 -3.66 -64.34
CA THR A 11 28.84 -4.27 -63.53
C THR A 11 29.00 -5.77 -63.25
N THR A 12 30.19 -6.38 -63.39
CA THR A 12 30.35 -7.83 -63.11
C THR A 12 31.73 -8.28 -62.57
N ILE A 13 32.52 -7.43 -61.90
CA ILE A 13 33.86 -7.79 -61.35
C ILE A 13 34.02 -7.43 -59.85
N ILE A 14 32.92 -7.34 -59.10
CA ILE A 14 32.97 -7.24 -57.62
C ILE A 14 32.35 -8.49 -56.94
N LEU A 15 31.83 -9.45 -57.73
CA LEU A 15 31.16 -10.66 -57.21
C LEU A 15 32.01 -11.95 -57.17
N THR A 16 33.28 -11.94 -57.60
CA THR A 16 34.14 -13.15 -57.61
C THR A 16 35.40 -13.07 -56.76
N ALA A 17 35.75 -11.91 -56.19
CA ALA A 17 36.83 -11.79 -55.21
C ALA A 17 36.37 -11.97 -53.74
N PHE A 18 35.06 -11.87 -53.47
CA PHE A 18 34.52 -12.07 -52.12
C PHE A 18 34.21 -13.54 -51.78
N LEU A 19 34.19 -14.44 -52.78
CA LEU A 19 33.87 -15.86 -52.58
C LEU A 19 35.10 -16.78 -52.47
N ILE A 20 36.33 -16.29 -52.74
CA ILE A 20 37.57 -17.09 -52.60
C ILE A 20 38.28 -16.81 -51.26
N LEU A 21 37.94 -15.72 -50.55
CA LEU A 21 38.41 -15.48 -49.17
C LEU A 21 37.63 -16.30 -48.11
N MET A 22 36.51 -16.93 -48.47
CA MET A 22 35.74 -17.83 -47.59
C MET A 22 36.19 -19.30 -47.63
N ALA A 23 37.11 -19.70 -48.50
CA ALA A 23 37.52 -21.11 -48.63
C ALA A 23 38.93 -21.43 -48.08
N ALA A 24 39.69 -20.43 -47.62
CA ALA A 24 41.06 -20.62 -47.10
C ALA A 24 41.20 -20.38 -45.58
N PHE A 25 40.10 -20.17 -44.85
CA PHE A 25 40.10 -20.15 -43.37
C PHE A 25 39.40 -21.36 -42.75
N ALA A 26 39.13 -22.39 -43.57
CA ALA A 26 38.72 -23.71 -43.11
C ALA A 26 39.91 -24.67 -43.23
N MET A 27 40.84 -24.61 -42.27
CA MET A 27 41.77 -25.66 -41.80
C MET A 27 42.97 -25.03 -41.07
N ALA A 28 42.69 -24.39 -39.95
CA ALA A 28 43.57 -24.42 -38.79
C ALA A 28 42.67 -24.87 -37.63
N GLY A 29 42.70 -26.17 -37.30
CA GLY A 29 41.97 -26.69 -36.16
C GLY A 29 42.43 -25.95 -34.92
N SER A 30 41.51 -25.21 -34.29
CA SER A 30 41.72 -24.65 -32.97
C SER A 30 41.94 -25.81 -32.01
N ALA A 31 43.15 -25.94 -31.47
CA ALA A 31 43.35 -26.78 -30.30
C ALA A 31 42.48 -26.20 -29.17
N SER A 32 41.49 -26.97 -28.70
CA SER A 32 40.71 -26.59 -27.52
C SER A 32 41.67 -26.34 -26.37
N ALA A 33 41.54 -25.19 -25.70
CA ALA A 33 42.27 -24.93 -24.47
C ALA A 33 41.95 -26.04 -23.47
N ALA A 34 42.98 -26.65 -22.87
CA ALA A 34 42.79 -27.76 -21.96
C ALA A 34 42.22 -27.25 -20.63
N THR A 35 41.14 -27.87 -20.14
CA THR A 35 40.56 -27.55 -18.83
C THR A 35 41.61 -27.79 -17.75
N THR A 36 41.81 -26.83 -16.85
CA THR A 36 42.74 -26.97 -15.72
C THR A 36 42.00 -27.01 -14.40
N ALA A 37 42.64 -27.53 -13.35
CA ALA A 37 42.15 -27.49 -11.99
C ALA A 37 43.28 -27.18 -11.02
N THR A 38 43.00 -26.45 -9.95
CA THR A 38 43.97 -26.15 -8.90
C THR A 38 43.62 -26.94 -7.64
N VAL A 39 44.62 -27.58 -7.03
CA VAL A 39 44.45 -28.30 -5.76
C VAL A 39 44.15 -27.31 -4.65
N ASP A 40 43.08 -27.56 -3.89
CA ASP A 40 42.71 -26.82 -2.67
C ASP A 40 42.74 -27.76 -1.46
N SER A 41 43.96 -28.09 -1.05
CA SER A 41 44.22 -28.96 0.10
C SER A 41 45.59 -28.63 0.69
N LYS A 42 45.59 -28.01 1.87
CA LYS A 42 46.82 -27.60 2.57
C LYS A 42 47.76 -28.77 2.90
N GLU A 43 47.22 -30.00 2.96
CA GLU A 43 47.98 -31.23 3.23
C GLU A 43 48.44 -31.94 1.94
N GLY A 44 48.07 -31.41 0.76
CA GLY A 44 48.27 -32.03 -0.54
C GLY A 44 47.12 -32.96 -0.95
N LEU A 45 47.16 -33.44 -2.20
CA LEU A 45 46.11 -34.28 -2.80
C LEU A 45 46.70 -35.54 -3.42
N ASN A 46 46.23 -36.71 -2.96
CA ASN A 46 46.64 -37.99 -3.53
C ASN A 46 46.00 -38.24 -4.89
N VAL A 47 46.84 -38.65 -5.86
CA VAL A 47 46.46 -39.09 -7.20
C VAL A 47 46.55 -40.62 -7.25
N ARG A 48 45.46 -41.28 -7.63
CA ARG A 48 45.28 -42.73 -7.55
C ARG A 48 45.18 -43.39 -8.92
N SER A 49 45.35 -44.70 -8.98
CA SER A 49 45.28 -45.48 -10.22
C SER A 49 43.87 -45.65 -10.79
N GLY A 50 42.82 -45.35 -10.00
CA GLY A 50 41.41 -45.38 -10.41
C GLY A 50 40.52 -44.49 -9.55
N PRO A 51 39.24 -44.29 -9.95
CA PRO A 51 38.32 -43.33 -9.34
C PRO A 51 37.70 -43.87 -8.03
N GLY A 52 38.47 -43.80 -6.94
CA GLY A 52 38.00 -44.21 -5.61
C GLY A 52 39.12 -44.32 -4.58
N VAL A 53 38.77 -44.30 -3.29
CA VAL A 53 39.75 -44.37 -2.19
C VAL A 53 40.42 -45.74 -2.05
N ASP A 54 39.82 -46.79 -2.59
CA ASP A 54 40.34 -48.17 -2.54
C ASP A 54 41.40 -48.45 -3.62
N TYR A 55 41.60 -47.53 -4.57
CA TYR A 55 42.65 -47.63 -5.59
C TYR A 55 44.01 -47.16 -5.05
N GLY A 56 45.08 -47.83 -5.47
CA GLY A 56 46.45 -47.51 -5.05
C GLY A 56 46.87 -46.08 -5.39
N ILE A 57 47.58 -45.42 -4.47
CA ILE A 57 48.13 -44.07 -4.66
C ILE A 57 49.33 -44.16 -5.60
N LEU A 58 49.33 -43.35 -6.66
CA LEU A 58 50.42 -43.24 -7.63
C LEU A 58 51.42 -42.16 -7.22
N PHE A 59 50.94 -40.99 -6.82
CA PHE A 59 51.73 -39.85 -6.33
C PHE A 59 50.81 -38.83 -5.63
N ALA A 60 51.38 -37.78 -5.04
CA ALA A 60 50.63 -36.69 -4.41
C ALA A 60 50.98 -35.34 -5.03
N LEU A 61 50.01 -34.43 -5.06
CA LEU A 61 50.13 -33.06 -5.55
C LEU A 61 50.16 -32.08 -4.36
N PRO A 62 51.11 -31.15 -4.30
CA PRO A 62 51.10 -30.07 -3.31
C PRO A 62 49.87 -29.17 -3.41
N ASP A 63 49.54 -28.45 -2.33
CA ASP A 63 48.52 -27.39 -2.34
C ASP A 63 48.79 -26.38 -3.46
N LYS A 64 47.73 -25.86 -4.07
CA LYS A 64 47.77 -24.90 -5.19
C LYS A 64 48.46 -25.38 -6.46
N THR A 65 48.78 -26.66 -6.57
CA THR A 65 49.27 -27.24 -7.82
C THR A 65 48.18 -27.21 -8.88
N THR A 66 48.52 -26.74 -10.09
CA THR A 66 47.60 -26.74 -11.22
C THR A 66 47.83 -27.97 -12.09
N VAL A 67 46.75 -28.68 -12.41
CA VAL A 67 46.74 -29.88 -13.24
C VAL A 67 45.80 -29.71 -14.43
N THR A 68 46.04 -30.45 -15.51
CA THR A 68 45.09 -30.51 -16.63
C THR A 68 44.05 -31.58 -16.36
N VAL A 69 42.77 -31.27 -16.52
CA VAL A 69 41.67 -32.23 -16.40
C VAL A 69 41.43 -32.89 -17.75
N ILE A 70 41.49 -34.21 -17.76
CA ILE A 70 41.27 -35.02 -18.96
C ILE A 70 39.81 -35.49 -19.01
N GLU A 71 39.28 -35.96 -17.88
CA GLU A 71 37.98 -36.65 -17.81
C GLU A 71 37.42 -36.58 -16.39
N LYS A 72 36.09 -36.68 -16.24
CA LYS A 72 35.40 -36.82 -14.95
C LYS A 72 34.69 -38.17 -14.88
N ASP A 73 34.91 -38.90 -13.79
CA ASP A 73 34.21 -40.15 -13.49
C ASP A 73 33.69 -40.10 -12.03
N GLY A 74 32.38 -39.89 -11.90
CA GLY A 74 31.73 -39.68 -10.61
C GLY A 74 32.30 -38.47 -9.84
N GLY A 75 32.68 -38.68 -8.59
CA GLY A 75 33.33 -37.69 -7.71
C GLY A 75 34.83 -37.50 -7.96
N TRP A 76 35.41 -38.16 -8.98
CA TRP A 76 36.84 -38.15 -9.25
C TRP A 76 37.14 -37.57 -10.64
N TYR A 77 38.28 -36.89 -10.78
CA TYR A 77 38.77 -36.37 -12.04
C TYR A 77 40.04 -37.09 -12.45
N LYS A 78 40.10 -37.54 -13.70
CA LYS A 78 41.32 -37.98 -14.33
C LYS A 78 42.11 -36.74 -14.73
N ILE A 79 43.32 -36.62 -14.21
CA ILE A 79 44.18 -35.44 -14.41
C ILE A 79 45.50 -35.83 -15.06
N SER A 80 46.15 -34.85 -15.69
CA SER A 80 47.52 -34.91 -16.19
C SER A 80 48.37 -33.88 -15.47
N TYR A 81 49.50 -34.33 -14.94
CA TYR A 81 50.50 -33.47 -14.29
C TYR A 81 51.90 -33.98 -14.63
N GLU A 82 52.73 -33.11 -15.20
CA GLU A 82 54.11 -33.42 -15.63
C GLU A 82 54.23 -34.71 -16.48
N GLY A 83 53.24 -34.95 -17.36
CA GLY A 83 53.22 -36.12 -18.26
C GLY A 83 52.75 -37.42 -17.61
N LYS A 84 52.41 -37.42 -16.31
CA LYS A 84 51.79 -38.56 -15.60
C LYS A 84 50.29 -38.35 -15.49
N THR A 85 49.53 -39.44 -15.56
CA THR A 85 48.06 -39.42 -15.41
C THR A 85 47.58 -40.27 -14.25
N GLY A 86 46.46 -39.87 -13.66
CA GLY A 86 45.79 -40.60 -12.58
C GLY A 86 44.53 -39.87 -12.09
N TYR A 87 43.84 -40.43 -11.10
CA TYR A 87 42.56 -39.92 -10.61
C TYR A 87 42.71 -39.19 -9.28
N ALA A 88 42.18 -37.97 -9.19
CA ALA A 88 42.18 -37.13 -8.00
C ALA A 88 40.74 -36.82 -7.58
N SER A 89 40.47 -36.75 -6.27
CA SER A 89 39.13 -36.47 -5.77
C SER A 89 38.72 -35.03 -6.12
N GLY A 90 37.51 -34.88 -6.65
CA GLY A 90 36.94 -33.59 -7.04
C GLY A 90 36.68 -32.65 -5.87
N ASP A 91 36.55 -33.17 -4.65
CA ASP A 91 36.32 -32.38 -3.44
C ASP A 91 37.49 -31.45 -3.10
N TYR A 92 38.67 -31.70 -3.68
CA TYR A 92 39.90 -30.95 -3.45
C TYR A 92 40.43 -30.28 -4.74
N LEU A 93 39.61 -30.19 -5.79
CA LEU A 93 39.98 -29.59 -7.06
C LEU A 93 39.05 -28.43 -7.42
N VAL A 94 39.64 -27.25 -7.62
CA VAL A 94 38.95 -26.07 -8.14
C VAL A 94 39.14 -26.03 -9.65
N ILE A 95 38.09 -26.36 -10.41
CA ILE A 95 38.14 -26.40 -11.88
C ILE A 95 38.15 -24.97 -12.44
N GLN A 96 39.13 -24.67 -13.29
CA GLN A 96 39.25 -23.42 -14.02
C GLN A 96 38.92 -23.69 -15.50
N GLN A 97 37.72 -23.27 -15.93
CA GLN A 97 37.40 -23.20 -17.35
C GLN A 97 37.61 -21.76 -17.83
N THR A 98 38.45 -21.59 -18.86
CA THR A 98 38.53 -20.34 -19.61
C THR A 98 37.44 -20.34 -20.67
N GLY A 99 36.31 -19.70 -20.36
CA GLY A 99 35.22 -19.52 -21.31
C GLY A 99 33.86 -19.35 -20.68
N ASP A 100 33.71 -18.55 -19.62
CA ASP A 100 32.42 -17.94 -19.32
C ASP A 100 32.61 -16.65 -18.51
N SER A 101 31.82 -15.63 -18.85
CA SER A 101 31.87 -14.26 -18.32
C SER A 101 31.30 -14.19 -16.90
N ASP A 102 32.06 -14.64 -15.90
CA ASP A 102 31.62 -14.66 -14.49
C ASP A 102 32.07 -13.43 -13.67
N GLY A 103 32.77 -12.49 -14.30
CA GLY A 103 33.21 -11.23 -13.68
C GLY A 103 32.19 -10.09 -13.70
N ASP A 104 31.03 -10.27 -14.35
CA ASP A 104 30.10 -9.16 -14.65
C ASP A 104 29.05 -8.90 -13.55
N VAL A 105 28.97 -9.70 -12.49
CA VAL A 105 27.90 -9.56 -11.47
C VAL A 105 28.42 -9.28 -10.05
N ILE A 106 29.72 -9.46 -9.82
CA ILE A 106 30.35 -9.24 -8.52
C ILE A 106 30.63 -7.75 -8.34
N GLY A 107 30.13 -7.16 -7.26
CA GLY A 107 30.20 -5.72 -6.99
C GLY A 107 28.98 -4.92 -7.48
N LYS A 108 28.00 -5.58 -8.13
CA LYS A 108 26.69 -4.99 -8.46
C LYS A 108 25.70 -5.17 -7.31
N THR A 109 24.63 -4.38 -7.31
CA THR A 109 23.47 -4.61 -6.44
C THR A 109 22.44 -5.47 -7.16
N GLY A 110 21.68 -6.27 -6.40
CA GLY A 110 20.59 -7.07 -6.92
C GLY A 110 19.35 -6.97 -6.04
N THR A 111 18.18 -6.95 -6.67
CA THR A 111 16.87 -6.82 -6.04
C THR A 111 16.17 -8.17 -6.01
N VAL A 112 15.63 -8.53 -4.84
CA VAL A 112 14.89 -9.79 -4.63
C VAL A 112 13.58 -9.79 -5.43
N ASN A 113 13.40 -10.79 -6.29
CA ASN A 113 12.17 -11.04 -7.05
C ASN A 113 11.52 -12.36 -6.60
N SER A 114 10.93 -12.34 -5.40
CA SER A 114 10.21 -13.47 -4.81
C SER A 114 9.04 -12.97 -3.97
N LEU A 115 7.82 -13.23 -4.45
CA LEU A 115 6.55 -12.81 -3.81
C LEU A 115 6.32 -13.41 -2.41
N ILE A 116 7.05 -14.46 -2.06
CA ILE A 116 6.96 -15.16 -0.75
C ILE A 116 8.21 -14.97 0.13
N GLY A 117 9.14 -14.10 -0.29
CA GLY A 117 10.44 -13.92 0.35
C GLY A 117 11.50 -14.91 -0.17
N LEU A 118 12.78 -14.56 0.07
CA LEU A 118 13.94 -15.32 -0.39
C LEU A 118 14.81 -15.72 0.79
N ASN A 119 15.04 -17.02 0.95
CA ASN A 119 15.89 -17.55 2.01
C ASN A 119 17.36 -17.30 1.72
N VAL A 120 18.03 -16.66 2.68
CA VAL A 120 19.49 -16.51 2.73
C VAL A 120 20.07 -17.67 3.51
N ARG A 121 20.98 -18.42 2.89
CA ARG A 121 21.52 -19.68 3.42
C ARG A 121 23.00 -19.59 3.76
N SER A 122 23.47 -20.51 4.59
CA SER A 122 24.89 -20.60 4.97
C SER A 122 25.82 -21.08 3.86
N GLY A 123 25.29 -21.65 2.77
CA GLY A 123 26.06 -22.10 1.60
C GLY A 123 25.23 -22.19 0.31
N PRO A 124 25.89 -22.39 -0.84
CA PRO A 124 25.27 -22.35 -2.17
C PRO A 124 24.51 -23.65 -2.48
N GLY A 125 23.30 -23.79 -1.91
CA GLY A 125 22.44 -24.94 -2.15
C GLY A 125 21.19 -24.97 -1.26
N SER A 126 20.14 -25.64 -1.71
CA SER A 126 18.87 -25.76 -0.96
C SER A 126 18.98 -26.61 0.31
N GLY A 127 20.04 -27.42 0.44
CA GLY A 127 20.34 -28.24 1.63
C GLY A 127 21.07 -27.50 2.76
N TYR A 128 21.53 -26.27 2.55
CA TYR A 128 22.20 -25.46 3.58
C TYR A 128 21.20 -24.78 4.51
N GLU A 129 21.61 -24.55 5.77
CA GLU A 129 20.80 -23.90 6.81
C GLU A 129 20.32 -22.50 6.36
N VAL A 130 19.05 -22.17 6.66
CA VAL A 130 18.49 -20.84 6.43
C VAL A 130 18.90 -19.92 7.58
N LEU A 131 19.65 -18.87 7.27
CA LEU A 131 20.12 -17.88 8.23
C LEU A 131 19.03 -16.84 8.53
N PHE A 132 18.37 -16.34 7.48
CA PHE A 132 17.25 -15.38 7.54
C PHE A 132 16.55 -15.31 6.17
N THR A 133 15.49 -14.52 6.08
CA THR A 133 14.71 -14.32 4.83
C THR A 133 14.74 -12.86 4.43
N LEU A 134 14.91 -12.59 3.13
CA LEU A 134 14.77 -11.28 2.52
C LEU A 134 13.36 -11.13 1.95
N ASN A 135 12.75 -9.96 2.12
CA ASN A 135 11.44 -9.67 1.53
C ASN A 135 11.58 -9.37 0.03
N ASN A 136 10.46 -9.45 -0.70
CA ASN A 136 10.41 -9.02 -2.10
C ASN A 136 10.87 -7.55 -2.24
N ASN A 137 11.56 -7.24 -3.33
CA ASN A 137 12.11 -5.92 -3.66
C ASN A 137 13.21 -5.40 -2.70
N VAL A 138 13.76 -6.25 -1.82
CA VAL A 138 14.94 -5.89 -1.04
C VAL A 138 16.17 -5.91 -1.93
N THR A 139 16.95 -4.83 -1.92
CA THR A 139 18.24 -4.73 -2.60
C THR A 139 19.37 -5.28 -1.72
N VAL A 140 20.30 -6.01 -2.31
CA VAL A 140 21.47 -6.62 -1.67
C VAL A 140 22.73 -6.41 -2.52
N ASP A 141 23.89 -6.35 -1.89
CA ASP A 141 25.16 -6.30 -2.61
C ASP A 141 25.57 -7.72 -3.01
N ILE A 142 25.88 -7.95 -4.29
CA ILE A 142 26.39 -9.25 -4.76
C ILE A 142 27.90 -9.26 -4.59
N ILE A 143 28.39 -10.05 -3.65
CA ILE A 143 29.81 -10.13 -3.27
C ILE A 143 30.50 -11.39 -3.80
N GLY A 144 29.74 -12.32 -4.38
CA GLY A 144 30.29 -13.54 -5.00
C GLY A 144 29.22 -14.35 -5.73
N LYS A 145 29.66 -15.35 -6.50
CA LYS A 145 28.78 -16.29 -7.20
C LYS A 145 29.35 -17.71 -7.12
N SER A 146 28.48 -18.69 -6.91
CA SER A 146 28.83 -20.11 -6.92
C SER A 146 27.70 -20.89 -7.59
N GLY A 147 27.89 -21.24 -8.86
CA GLY A 147 26.83 -21.83 -9.68
C GLY A 147 25.60 -20.93 -9.77
N SER A 148 24.42 -21.48 -9.50
CA SER A 148 23.12 -20.75 -9.49
C SER A 148 22.82 -20.05 -8.15
N TRP A 149 23.87 -19.66 -7.41
CA TRP A 149 23.74 -18.97 -6.12
C TRP A 149 24.62 -17.73 -6.09
N TYR A 150 24.05 -16.61 -5.65
CA TYR A 150 24.78 -15.40 -5.33
C TYR A 150 25.13 -15.39 -3.84
N GLN A 151 26.39 -15.09 -3.53
CA GLN A 151 26.77 -14.66 -2.20
C GLN A 151 26.46 -13.17 -2.08
N ILE A 152 25.68 -12.81 -1.08
CA ILE A 152 25.19 -11.44 -0.89
C ILE A 152 25.64 -10.86 0.44
N SER A 153 25.73 -9.54 0.51
CA SER A 153 25.88 -8.77 1.74
C SER A 153 24.63 -7.91 1.94
N TYR A 154 24.07 -7.95 3.15
CA TYR A 154 22.89 -7.18 3.54
C TYR A 154 22.95 -6.83 5.02
N ASN A 155 22.91 -5.53 5.35
CA ASN A 155 22.99 -5.01 6.72
C ASN A 155 24.18 -5.58 7.53
N GLY A 156 25.35 -5.73 6.89
CA GLY A 156 26.57 -6.24 7.50
C GLY A 156 26.59 -7.76 7.74
N ARG A 157 25.62 -8.50 7.21
CA ARG A 157 25.56 -9.97 7.24
C ARG A 157 25.75 -10.54 5.84
N THR A 158 26.41 -11.69 5.74
CA THR A 158 26.63 -12.38 4.47
C THR A 158 25.92 -13.73 4.43
N GLY A 159 25.58 -14.19 3.22
CA GLY A 159 25.00 -15.51 2.99
C GLY A 159 24.70 -15.75 1.52
N TYR A 160 24.13 -16.90 1.18
CA TYR A 160 23.87 -17.32 -0.19
C TYR A 160 22.38 -17.32 -0.51
N VAL A 161 22.01 -16.76 -1.65
CA VAL A 161 20.65 -16.75 -2.20
C VAL A 161 20.66 -17.35 -3.59
N SER A 162 19.56 -17.99 -3.99
CA SER A 162 19.46 -18.53 -5.35
C SER A 162 19.39 -17.37 -6.34
N SER A 163 20.22 -17.43 -7.39
CA SER A 163 20.30 -16.39 -8.42
C SER A 163 19.01 -16.22 -9.22
N GLU A 164 18.16 -17.25 -9.25
CA GLU A 164 16.83 -17.22 -9.90
C GLU A 164 15.92 -16.14 -9.31
N TYR A 165 16.14 -15.76 -8.06
CA TYR A 165 15.30 -14.81 -7.33
C TYR A 165 15.98 -13.47 -7.09
N ILE A 166 17.10 -13.19 -7.77
CA ILE A 166 17.83 -11.92 -7.67
C ILE A 166 17.94 -11.31 -9.07
N VAL A 167 17.40 -10.10 -9.21
CA VAL A 167 17.47 -9.30 -10.43
C VAL A 167 18.53 -8.24 -10.24
N ILE A 168 19.56 -8.21 -11.07
CA ILE A 168 20.69 -7.28 -10.93
C ILE A 168 20.27 -5.88 -11.38
N ASP A 169 20.62 -4.84 -10.61
CA ASP A 169 20.16 -3.45 -10.83
C ASP A 169 20.83 -2.75 -12.03
N GLU A 170 21.57 -3.49 -12.84
CA GLU A 170 21.69 -3.25 -14.28
C GLU A 170 21.18 -4.51 -14.95
N SER A 171 20.11 -4.37 -15.75
CA SER A 171 19.70 -5.47 -16.61
C SER A 171 20.90 -5.85 -17.48
N PRO A 172 21.30 -7.14 -17.55
CA PRO A 172 22.34 -7.58 -18.48
C PRO A 172 21.97 -7.34 -19.97
N ASP A 173 20.73 -6.92 -20.26
CA ASP A 173 20.24 -6.61 -21.61
C ASP A 173 19.98 -5.11 -21.86
N TYR A 174 19.98 -4.23 -20.82
CA TYR A 174 19.87 -2.79 -21.06
C TYR A 174 21.22 -2.23 -21.48
N VAL A 175 21.38 -2.00 -22.78
CA VAL A 175 22.49 -1.22 -23.30
C VAL A 175 22.26 0.24 -22.89
N TYR A 176 23.18 0.79 -22.09
CA TYR A 176 23.11 2.17 -21.62
C TYR A 176 22.87 3.14 -22.79
N ASP A 177 21.74 3.84 -22.74
CA ASP A 177 21.33 4.84 -23.71
C ASP A 177 21.42 6.23 -23.05
N GLY A 178 22.52 6.93 -23.31
CA GLY A 178 22.78 8.25 -22.70
C GLY A 178 21.77 9.33 -23.09
N ASP A 179 21.15 9.21 -24.27
CA ASP A 179 20.11 10.13 -24.73
C ASP A 179 18.82 9.87 -23.94
N PHE A 180 18.48 8.59 -23.73
CA PHE A 180 17.34 8.21 -22.90
C PHE A 180 17.51 8.61 -21.42
N GLU A 181 18.69 8.44 -20.83
CA GLU A 181 18.97 8.90 -19.46
C GLU A 181 18.84 10.42 -19.32
N SER A 182 19.36 11.16 -20.29
CA SER A 182 19.22 12.62 -20.36
C SER A 182 17.75 13.02 -20.50
N TYR A 183 16.97 12.29 -21.31
CA TYR A 183 15.53 12.46 -21.45
C TYR A 183 14.78 12.22 -20.14
N LEU A 184 15.01 11.10 -19.46
CA LEU A 184 14.36 10.79 -18.18
C LEU A 184 14.67 11.85 -17.11
N THR A 185 15.91 12.34 -17.10
CA THR A 185 16.34 13.44 -16.20
C THR A 185 15.64 14.75 -16.55
N GLN A 186 15.50 15.10 -17.83
CA GLN A 186 14.76 16.27 -18.26
C GLN A 186 13.26 16.19 -17.94
N GLN A 187 12.65 15.00 -18.08
CA GLN A 187 11.27 14.75 -17.64
C GLN A 187 11.15 14.87 -16.11
N GLY A 188 12.25 14.72 -15.37
CA GLY A 188 12.28 14.82 -13.91
C GLY A 188 11.72 13.58 -13.22
N PHE A 189 11.97 12.39 -13.79
CA PHE A 189 11.67 11.13 -13.12
C PHE A 189 12.64 10.88 -11.95
N PRO A 190 12.14 10.50 -10.75
CA PRO A 190 12.99 10.01 -9.67
C PRO A 190 13.70 8.72 -10.06
N GLU A 191 14.86 8.44 -9.45
CA GLU A 191 15.64 7.23 -9.76
C GLU A 191 14.85 5.94 -9.53
N SER A 192 13.97 5.93 -8.51
CA SER A 192 13.08 4.80 -8.21
C SER A 192 12.06 4.45 -9.31
N TYR A 193 11.91 5.30 -10.33
CA TYR A 193 11.11 5.03 -11.53
C TYR A 193 11.96 4.54 -12.70
N LYS A 194 13.19 5.05 -12.83
CA LYS A 194 14.00 4.89 -14.05
C LYS A 194 14.35 3.44 -14.34
N TYR A 195 14.57 2.62 -13.30
CA TYR A 195 14.79 1.17 -13.45
C TYR A 195 13.74 0.52 -14.37
N TYR A 196 12.46 0.73 -14.07
CA TYR A 196 11.37 0.15 -14.83
C TYR A 196 11.25 0.74 -16.24
N LEU A 197 11.51 2.04 -16.39
CA LEU A 197 11.44 2.73 -17.67
C LEU A 197 12.55 2.30 -18.64
N ARG A 198 13.75 1.98 -18.15
CA ARG A 198 14.85 1.42 -18.94
C ARG A 198 14.47 0.08 -19.56
N ILE A 199 13.86 -0.80 -18.77
CA ILE A 199 13.38 -2.11 -19.23
C ILE A 199 12.34 -1.94 -20.35
N LEU A 200 11.38 -1.04 -20.14
CA LEU A 200 10.36 -0.75 -21.13
C LEU A 200 10.91 -0.07 -22.38
N HIS A 201 11.90 0.80 -22.25
CA HIS A 201 12.58 1.44 -23.37
C HIS A 201 13.38 0.45 -24.20
N ALA A 202 14.11 -0.46 -23.56
CA ALA A 202 14.83 -1.52 -24.25
C ALA A 202 13.89 -2.41 -25.08
N ALA A 203 12.73 -2.77 -24.53
CA ALA A 203 11.72 -3.57 -25.21
C ALA A 203 10.96 -2.77 -26.29
N HIS A 204 10.72 -1.48 -26.04
CA HIS A 204 9.95 -0.58 -26.92
C HIS A 204 10.65 0.78 -27.09
N PRO A 205 11.71 0.86 -27.92
CA PRO A 205 12.53 2.07 -28.04
C PRO A 205 11.80 3.30 -28.61
N GLN A 206 10.56 3.14 -29.08
CA GLN A 206 9.73 4.20 -29.63
C GLN A 206 8.68 4.71 -28.63
N TRP A 207 8.51 4.04 -27.49
CA TRP A 207 7.58 4.51 -26.45
C TRP A 207 8.08 5.79 -25.80
N ILE A 208 7.15 6.68 -25.47
CA ILE A 208 7.43 8.02 -24.97
C ILE A 208 6.90 8.10 -23.54
N PHE A 209 7.81 8.25 -22.57
CA PHE A 209 7.47 8.33 -21.15
C PHE A 209 7.51 9.79 -20.67
N LYS A 210 6.34 10.38 -20.40
CA LYS A 210 6.23 11.74 -19.90
C LYS A 210 5.90 11.74 -18.41
N SER A 211 6.72 12.42 -17.62
CA SER A 211 6.47 12.61 -16.20
C SER A 211 5.35 13.64 -16.00
N GLN A 212 4.39 13.33 -15.14
CA GLN A 212 3.36 14.25 -14.68
C GLN A 212 3.56 14.57 -13.21
N LYS A 213 4.25 15.68 -12.94
CA LYS A 213 4.43 16.18 -11.58
C LYS A 213 3.08 16.62 -11.02
N THR A 214 2.54 15.84 -10.09
CA THR A 214 1.22 16.10 -9.49
C THR A 214 1.23 17.33 -8.59
N GLY A 215 2.39 17.66 -7.99
CA GLY A 215 2.52 18.67 -6.95
C GLY A 215 1.90 18.25 -5.61
N LEU A 216 1.53 16.97 -5.46
CA LEU A 216 0.87 16.44 -4.27
C LEU A 216 1.81 15.54 -3.46
N SER A 217 1.71 15.62 -2.14
CA SER A 217 2.38 14.71 -1.20
C SER A 217 1.73 13.34 -1.25
N TRP A 218 2.55 12.30 -1.41
CA TRP A 218 2.10 10.90 -1.41
C TRP A 218 1.29 10.58 -0.16
N THR A 219 1.77 10.97 1.02
CA THR A 219 1.08 10.72 2.29
C THR A 219 -0.33 11.32 2.30
N ASP A 220 -0.47 12.59 1.90
CA ASP A 220 -1.77 13.29 1.93
C ASP A 220 -2.77 12.69 0.93
N VAL A 221 -2.27 12.27 -0.24
CA VAL A 221 -3.06 11.60 -1.27
C VAL A 221 -3.56 10.26 -0.76
N ILE A 222 -2.67 9.43 -0.22
CA ILE A 222 -3.04 8.12 0.33
C ILE A 222 -3.99 8.28 1.52
N ASP A 223 -3.79 9.26 2.40
CA ASP A 223 -4.70 9.52 3.53
C ASP A 223 -6.12 9.85 3.06
N LYS A 224 -6.25 10.56 1.93
CA LYS A 224 -7.56 10.88 1.36
C LYS A 224 -8.18 9.72 0.60
N GLU A 225 -7.39 9.00 -0.19
CA GLU A 225 -7.82 7.86 -1.00
C GLU A 225 -8.12 6.60 -0.16
N SER A 226 -7.49 6.47 1.01
CA SER A 226 -7.73 5.36 1.95
C SER A 226 -8.92 5.59 2.88
N LYS A 227 -9.65 6.70 2.74
CA LYS A 227 -10.88 6.89 3.51
C LYS A 227 -11.91 5.82 3.13
N VAL A 228 -12.55 5.27 4.15
CA VAL A 228 -13.59 4.24 4.00
C VAL A 228 -14.66 4.69 3.01
N GLY A 229 -14.95 3.82 2.04
CA GLY A 229 -15.96 4.04 1.01
C GLY A 229 -15.47 4.76 -0.26
N ILE A 230 -14.22 5.26 -0.30
CA ILE A 230 -13.66 5.88 -1.52
C ILE A 230 -13.20 4.81 -2.52
N ASN A 231 -12.30 3.93 -2.08
CA ASN A 231 -11.79 2.82 -2.88
C ASN A 231 -12.31 1.51 -2.34
N LEU A 232 -12.71 0.62 -3.24
CA LEU A 232 -13.37 -0.64 -2.91
C LEU A 232 -12.60 -1.84 -3.46
N VAL A 233 -12.73 -2.95 -2.74
CA VAL A 233 -12.34 -4.31 -3.15
C VAL A 233 -13.55 -5.22 -3.02
N HIS A 234 -13.56 -6.35 -3.73
CA HIS A 234 -14.65 -7.31 -3.60
C HIS A 234 -14.51 -8.11 -2.29
N LYS A 235 -15.62 -8.48 -1.64
CA LYS A 235 -15.61 -9.22 -0.37
C LYS A 235 -14.91 -10.58 -0.41
N SER A 236 -14.76 -11.16 -1.61
CA SER A 236 -13.99 -12.38 -1.83
C SER A 236 -12.48 -12.17 -2.00
N SER A 237 -12.01 -10.92 -2.01
CA SER A 237 -10.57 -10.61 -2.01
C SER A 237 -9.91 -11.11 -0.71
N ASN A 238 -8.58 -11.15 -0.71
CA ASN A 238 -7.79 -11.49 0.48
C ASN A 238 -8.14 -10.54 1.64
N ASP A 239 -8.09 -11.05 2.87
CA ASP A 239 -8.42 -10.24 4.06
C ASP A 239 -7.46 -9.04 4.22
N SER A 240 -6.21 -9.19 3.81
CA SER A 240 -5.21 -8.12 3.78
C SER A 240 -5.54 -6.96 2.84
N TRP A 241 -6.54 -7.11 1.98
CA TRP A 241 -7.00 -6.07 1.07
C TRP A 241 -8.21 -5.32 1.61
N LYS A 242 -8.84 -5.82 2.68
CA LYS A 242 -10.07 -5.28 3.27
C LYS A 242 -9.72 -4.31 4.39
N SER A 243 -10.46 -3.20 4.49
CA SER A 243 -10.26 -2.24 5.57
C SER A 243 -10.98 -2.67 6.85
N ASP A 244 -10.29 -2.55 7.99
CA ASP A 244 -10.89 -2.67 9.33
C ASP A 244 -11.15 -1.29 9.98
N ASP A 245 -10.92 -0.20 9.24
CA ASP A 245 -11.08 1.16 9.75
C ASP A 245 -12.53 1.49 10.12
N TYR A 246 -12.69 2.54 10.94
CA TYR A 246 -14.00 2.99 11.40
C TYR A 246 -14.95 3.25 10.23
N GLY A 247 -16.13 2.61 10.27
CA GLY A 247 -17.14 2.68 9.22
C GLY A 247 -17.00 1.61 8.12
N ALA A 248 -15.96 0.78 8.12
CA ALA A 248 -15.85 -0.33 7.17
C ALA A 248 -16.74 -1.53 7.53
N LYS A 249 -17.12 -1.64 8.81
CA LYS A 249 -17.98 -2.71 9.36
C LYS A 249 -19.17 -2.14 10.13
N ASP A 250 -20.27 -2.87 10.13
CA ASP A 250 -21.47 -2.56 10.91
C ASP A 250 -21.28 -2.91 12.41
N SER A 251 -22.30 -2.63 13.23
CA SER A 251 -22.27 -2.91 14.67
C SER A 251 -22.21 -4.40 15.03
N ASN A 252 -22.49 -5.29 14.08
CA ASN A 252 -22.38 -6.73 14.24
C ASN A 252 -21.02 -7.27 13.76
N GLY A 253 -20.15 -6.42 13.23
CA GLY A 253 -18.83 -6.78 12.71
C GLY A 253 -18.82 -7.25 11.26
N ASN A 254 -19.93 -7.13 10.52
CA ASN A 254 -19.99 -7.46 9.09
C ASN A 254 -19.46 -6.30 8.25
N TYR A 255 -18.76 -6.59 7.15
CA TYR A 255 -18.35 -5.55 6.21
C TYR A 255 -19.56 -4.85 5.58
N ILE A 256 -19.51 -3.52 5.51
CA ILE A 256 -20.52 -2.71 4.84
C ILE A 256 -20.25 -2.75 3.33
N GLU A 257 -21.27 -3.13 2.55
CA GLU A 257 -21.24 -3.04 1.09
C GLU A 257 -21.53 -1.60 0.67
N PHE A 258 -20.56 -0.96 -0.01
CA PHE A 258 -20.67 0.42 -0.51
C PHE A 258 -21.13 0.48 -1.96
N ASP A 259 -21.02 -0.63 -2.69
CA ASP A 259 -21.49 -0.78 -4.05
C ASP A 259 -22.03 -2.21 -4.27
N SER A 260 -22.98 -2.34 -5.18
CA SER A 260 -23.73 -3.55 -5.47
C SER A 260 -22.84 -4.72 -5.88
N GLY A 261 -23.17 -5.93 -5.41
CA GLY A 261 -22.42 -7.12 -5.77
C GLY A 261 -21.22 -7.41 -4.88
N GLY A 262 -21.17 -6.87 -3.65
CA GLY A 262 -20.17 -7.26 -2.65
C GLY A 262 -18.92 -6.39 -2.59
N TRP A 263 -18.98 -5.13 -3.01
CA TRP A 263 -17.85 -4.21 -2.94
C TRP A 263 -17.78 -3.51 -1.57
N ILE A 264 -16.67 -3.71 -0.89
CA ILE A 264 -16.41 -3.27 0.48
C ILE A 264 -15.16 -2.39 0.52
N ALA A 265 -14.96 -1.65 1.62
CA ALA A 265 -13.84 -0.71 1.74
C ALA A 265 -12.46 -1.39 1.61
N ALA A 266 -11.60 -0.81 0.78
CA ALA A 266 -10.22 -1.24 0.55
C ALA A 266 -9.29 -0.80 1.70
N SER A 267 -8.33 -1.65 2.07
CA SER A 267 -7.28 -1.31 3.04
C SER A 267 -6.33 -0.24 2.52
N ARG A 268 -5.68 0.50 3.42
CA ARG A 268 -4.64 1.48 3.04
C ARG A 268 -3.54 0.84 2.18
N SER A 269 -3.07 -0.35 2.56
CA SER A 269 -1.93 -1.00 1.89
C SER A 269 -2.25 -1.42 0.46
N ILE A 270 -3.50 -1.85 0.17
CA ILE A 270 -3.89 -2.16 -1.22
C ILE A 270 -4.10 -0.87 -2.04
N VAL A 271 -4.55 0.22 -1.40
CA VAL A 271 -4.62 1.55 -2.04
C VAL A 271 -3.22 2.03 -2.41
N GLU A 272 -2.25 1.97 -1.49
CA GLU A 272 -0.85 2.32 -1.74
C GLU A 272 -0.26 1.50 -2.90
N TYR A 273 -0.50 0.19 -2.94
CA TYR A 273 -0.04 -0.67 -4.03
C TYR A 273 -0.56 -0.23 -5.41
N TYR A 274 -1.89 -0.04 -5.54
CA TYR A 274 -2.50 0.31 -6.84
C TYR A 274 -2.27 1.77 -7.24
N MET A 275 -2.04 2.65 -6.27
CA MET A 275 -1.70 4.04 -6.56
C MET A 275 -0.24 4.22 -6.91
N ASP A 276 0.68 3.36 -6.50
CA ASP A 276 2.11 3.55 -6.79
C ASP A 276 2.39 3.24 -8.27
N PRO A 277 2.74 4.24 -9.11
CA PRO A 277 2.88 4.00 -10.54
C PRO A 277 3.97 2.98 -10.86
N ARG A 278 5.00 2.89 -10.01
CA ARG A 278 6.16 1.98 -10.18
C ARG A 278 5.76 0.52 -10.24
N ASN A 279 4.70 0.11 -9.53
CA ASN A 279 4.18 -1.26 -9.56
C ASN A 279 3.63 -1.68 -10.94
N PHE A 280 3.39 -0.71 -11.81
CA PHE A 280 2.77 -0.93 -13.11
C PHE A 280 3.61 -0.44 -14.27
N LEU A 281 4.85 -0.04 -14.05
CA LEU A 281 5.81 0.23 -15.13
C LEU A 281 6.36 -1.08 -15.68
N ASN A 282 5.45 -1.88 -16.25
CA ASN A 282 5.75 -3.13 -16.93
C ASN A 282 4.88 -3.25 -18.18
N GLU A 283 5.22 -4.23 -19.02
CA GLU A 283 4.60 -4.51 -20.32
C GLU A 283 3.07 -4.40 -20.37
N GLY A 284 2.37 -4.81 -19.31
CA GLY A 284 0.90 -4.75 -19.24
C GLY A 284 0.39 -3.54 -18.48
N GLY A 285 0.95 -3.30 -17.29
CA GLY A 285 0.48 -2.27 -16.37
C GLY A 285 0.61 -0.85 -16.90
N ILE A 286 1.58 -0.59 -17.79
CA ILE A 286 1.89 0.77 -18.22
C ILE A 286 0.74 1.40 -19.04
N PHE A 287 -0.11 0.58 -19.66
CA PHE A 287 -1.25 1.04 -20.44
C PHE A 287 -2.27 1.84 -19.60
N GLN A 288 -2.23 1.77 -18.26
CA GLN A 288 -3.07 2.64 -17.44
C GLN A 288 -2.64 4.11 -17.47
N PHE A 289 -1.39 4.36 -17.87
CA PHE A 289 -0.80 5.70 -18.05
C PHE A 289 -0.87 6.17 -19.50
N MET A 290 -1.40 5.35 -20.42
CA MET A 290 -1.47 5.70 -21.82
C MET A 290 -2.41 6.88 -22.05
N SER A 291 -2.02 7.80 -22.94
CA SER A 291 -2.84 8.94 -23.33
C SER A 291 -4.20 8.52 -23.90
N HIS A 292 -5.27 9.14 -23.40
CA HIS A 292 -6.62 9.02 -23.94
C HIS A 292 -6.92 10.06 -25.02
N SER A 293 -5.97 10.92 -25.37
CA SER A 293 -6.13 11.86 -26.49
C SER A 293 -5.99 11.15 -27.84
N TYR A 294 -6.69 11.67 -28.84
CA TYR A 294 -6.62 11.18 -30.21
C TYR A 294 -5.20 11.35 -30.79
N ASP A 295 -4.69 10.30 -31.40
CA ASP A 295 -3.43 10.24 -32.14
C ASP A 295 -3.60 9.30 -33.33
N SER A 296 -3.70 9.88 -34.53
CA SER A 296 -3.93 9.14 -35.77
C SER A 296 -2.77 8.22 -36.17
N GLN A 297 -1.57 8.40 -35.61
CA GLN A 297 -0.40 7.58 -35.95
C GLN A 297 -0.48 6.20 -35.28
N THR A 298 -0.93 6.16 -34.04
CA THR A 298 -0.99 4.91 -33.25
C THR A 298 -2.39 4.29 -33.20
N GLN A 299 -3.44 5.09 -33.41
CA GLN A 299 -4.83 4.67 -33.29
C GLN A 299 -5.45 4.40 -34.66
N THR A 300 -5.04 3.29 -35.27
CA THR A 300 -5.44 2.89 -36.62
C THR A 300 -6.71 2.04 -36.62
N LYS A 301 -7.41 1.99 -37.77
CA LYS A 301 -8.56 1.09 -37.95
C LYS A 301 -8.20 -0.38 -37.70
N ALA A 302 -7.03 -0.82 -38.17
CA ALA A 302 -6.59 -2.21 -38.04
C ALA A 302 -6.36 -2.61 -36.57
N GLY A 303 -5.68 -1.76 -35.78
CA GLY A 303 -5.51 -2.03 -34.34
C GLY A 303 -6.84 -1.98 -33.59
N LEU A 304 -7.74 -1.06 -33.95
CA LEU A 304 -9.08 -1.05 -33.38
C LEU A 304 -9.86 -2.34 -33.69
N GLN A 305 -9.76 -2.87 -34.91
CA GLN A 305 -10.40 -4.13 -35.30
C GLN A 305 -9.85 -5.33 -34.52
N GLN A 306 -8.55 -5.33 -34.18
CA GLN A 306 -7.97 -6.34 -33.30
C GLN A 306 -8.54 -6.24 -31.88
N LEU A 307 -8.63 -5.02 -31.32
CA LEU A 307 -9.16 -4.80 -29.98
C LEU A 307 -10.61 -5.29 -29.84
N VAL A 308 -11.44 -5.03 -30.84
CA VAL A 308 -12.89 -5.34 -30.77
C VAL A 308 -13.24 -6.71 -31.33
N ALA A 309 -12.25 -7.53 -31.71
CA ALA A 309 -12.48 -8.85 -32.29
C ALA A 309 -13.34 -9.73 -31.36
N GLY A 310 -14.35 -10.40 -31.93
CA GLY A 310 -15.28 -11.24 -31.18
C GLY A 310 -16.35 -10.47 -30.39
N THR A 311 -16.53 -9.17 -30.67
CA THR A 311 -17.60 -8.34 -30.09
C THR A 311 -18.49 -7.75 -31.18
N PHE A 312 -19.63 -7.16 -30.80
CA PHE A 312 -20.53 -6.52 -31.75
C PHE A 312 -19.90 -5.32 -32.48
N LEU A 313 -18.86 -4.71 -31.90
CA LEU A 313 -18.10 -3.62 -32.52
C LEU A 313 -17.20 -4.10 -33.67
N ALA A 314 -17.07 -5.41 -33.89
CA ALA A 314 -16.44 -5.95 -35.10
C ALA A 314 -17.39 -5.95 -36.32
N ASN A 315 -18.69 -5.71 -36.11
CA ASN A 315 -19.71 -5.84 -37.15
C ASN A 315 -19.81 -4.61 -38.06
N LYS A 316 -20.61 -4.77 -39.12
CA LYS A 316 -21.03 -3.67 -40.00
C LYS A 316 -21.74 -2.58 -39.19
N PHE A 317 -21.48 -1.31 -39.51
CA PHE A 317 -22.21 -0.21 -38.88
C PHE A 317 -23.68 -0.19 -39.37
N PRO A 318 -24.67 0.11 -38.50
CA PRO A 318 -26.09 0.06 -38.89
C PRO A 318 -26.52 1.12 -39.92
N GLU A 319 -25.75 2.20 -40.06
CA GLU A 319 -26.12 3.38 -40.86
C GLU A 319 -25.20 3.55 -42.07
N ALA A 320 -25.74 4.12 -43.16
CA ALA A 320 -24.94 4.44 -44.35
C ALA A 320 -23.88 5.50 -44.04
N GLY A 321 -22.73 5.42 -44.73
CA GLY A 321 -21.60 6.35 -44.56
C GLY A 321 -20.44 5.79 -43.75
N TYR A 322 -20.62 4.62 -43.10
CA TYR A 322 -19.55 3.91 -42.38
C TYR A 322 -19.68 2.40 -42.65
N ASP A 323 -18.60 1.73 -43.04
CA ASP A 323 -18.64 0.30 -43.33
C ASP A 323 -18.71 -0.53 -42.04
N THR A 324 -17.95 -0.14 -41.02
CA THR A 324 -17.85 -0.86 -39.73
C THR A 324 -17.95 0.08 -38.54
N TYR A 325 -18.23 -0.46 -37.35
CA TYR A 325 -18.13 0.32 -36.11
C TYR A 325 -16.72 0.92 -35.91
N SER A 326 -15.67 0.24 -36.37
CA SER A 326 -14.32 0.77 -36.34
C SER A 326 -14.19 2.06 -37.17
N ASP A 327 -14.86 2.17 -38.33
CA ASP A 327 -14.88 3.41 -39.13
C ASP A 327 -15.56 4.55 -38.37
N ALA A 328 -16.72 4.27 -37.79
CA ALA A 328 -17.48 5.24 -37.00
C ALA A 328 -16.69 5.73 -35.77
N LEU A 329 -15.99 4.82 -35.08
CA LEU A 329 -15.22 5.13 -33.87
C LEU A 329 -13.93 5.89 -34.17
N ILE A 330 -13.20 5.53 -35.22
CA ILE A 330 -12.04 6.30 -35.69
C ILE A 330 -12.47 7.72 -36.04
N TYR A 331 -13.58 7.86 -36.79
CA TYR A 331 -14.14 9.16 -37.09
C TYR A 331 -14.52 9.93 -35.81
N ALA A 332 -15.24 9.29 -34.88
CA ALA A 332 -15.62 9.93 -33.63
C ALA A 332 -14.43 10.36 -32.76
N GLY A 333 -13.37 9.55 -32.72
CA GLY A 333 -12.11 9.92 -32.07
C GLY A 333 -11.50 11.18 -32.68
N SER A 334 -11.43 11.24 -34.02
CA SER A 334 -10.90 12.42 -34.73
C SER A 334 -11.69 13.71 -34.46
N GLN A 335 -13.01 13.60 -34.28
CA GLN A 335 -13.89 14.76 -34.04
C GLN A 335 -13.87 15.23 -32.58
N SER A 336 -13.82 14.28 -31.64
CA SER A 336 -13.87 14.57 -30.19
C SER A 336 -12.50 14.86 -29.58
N GLY A 337 -11.42 14.43 -30.25
CA GLY A 337 -10.07 14.41 -29.69
C GLY A 337 -9.84 13.26 -28.71
N ALA A 338 -10.74 12.27 -28.65
CA ALA A 338 -10.61 11.09 -27.80
C ALA A 338 -10.01 9.90 -28.55
N ASN A 339 -9.25 9.09 -27.82
CA ASN A 339 -8.67 7.85 -28.32
C ASN A 339 -9.80 6.84 -28.65
N PRO A 340 -9.93 6.40 -29.91
CA PRO A 340 -11.03 5.57 -30.36
C PRO A 340 -10.98 4.14 -29.78
N TYR A 341 -9.81 3.68 -29.34
CA TYR A 341 -9.66 2.38 -28.67
C TYR A 341 -10.24 2.45 -27.26
N VAL A 342 -10.01 3.57 -26.57
CA VAL A 342 -10.64 3.85 -25.28
C VAL A 342 -12.15 3.98 -25.42
N LEU A 343 -12.63 4.70 -26.45
CA LEU A 343 -14.06 4.80 -26.74
C LEU A 343 -14.70 3.43 -26.97
N ALA A 344 -14.04 2.55 -27.73
CA ALA A 344 -14.51 1.20 -27.97
C ALA A 344 -14.57 0.37 -26.68
N SER A 345 -13.50 0.39 -25.88
CA SER A 345 -13.46 -0.30 -24.59
C SER A 345 -14.57 0.19 -23.66
N MET A 346 -14.83 1.50 -23.60
CA MET A 346 -15.94 2.05 -22.82
C MET A 346 -17.29 1.53 -23.32
N ILE A 347 -17.55 1.55 -24.62
CA ILE A 347 -18.81 1.02 -25.17
C ILE A 347 -18.99 -0.47 -24.82
N LEU A 348 -17.91 -1.27 -24.85
CA LEU A 348 -17.97 -2.69 -24.49
C LEU A 348 -18.27 -2.90 -23.00
N VAL A 349 -17.76 -2.04 -22.13
CA VAL A 349 -18.11 -2.03 -20.70
C VAL A 349 -19.59 -1.68 -20.52
N GLU A 350 -20.07 -0.64 -21.21
CA GLU A 350 -21.42 -0.11 -21.02
C GLU A 350 -22.52 -0.95 -21.67
N GLN A 351 -22.25 -1.59 -22.81
CA GLN A 351 -23.25 -2.29 -23.64
C GLN A 351 -23.02 -3.81 -23.72
N GLY A 352 -21.93 -4.29 -23.11
CA GLY A 352 -21.50 -5.68 -23.19
C GLY A 352 -20.94 -6.06 -24.56
N LYS A 353 -20.30 -7.24 -24.63
CA LYS A 353 -19.69 -7.75 -25.87
C LYS A 353 -20.68 -7.99 -27.01
N ASP A 354 -21.95 -8.26 -26.69
CA ASP A 354 -23.00 -8.54 -27.67
C ASP A 354 -23.74 -7.27 -28.15
N GLY A 355 -23.60 -6.13 -27.45
CA GLY A 355 -24.28 -4.88 -27.81
C GLY A 355 -25.81 -4.96 -27.79
N LYS A 356 -26.38 -5.77 -26.90
CA LYS A 356 -27.84 -5.98 -26.80
C LYS A 356 -28.51 -5.11 -25.73
N GLY A 357 -27.78 -4.15 -25.15
CA GLY A 357 -28.31 -3.24 -24.14
C GLY A 357 -29.47 -2.39 -24.66
N ASN A 358 -30.48 -2.17 -23.81
CA ASN A 358 -31.65 -1.37 -24.16
C ASN A 358 -31.29 0.07 -24.57
N SER A 359 -30.22 0.63 -23.99
CA SER A 359 -29.67 1.97 -24.29
C SER A 359 -29.30 2.17 -25.77
N ILE A 360 -29.02 1.10 -26.52
CA ILE A 360 -28.67 1.17 -27.94
C ILE A 360 -29.64 0.41 -28.85
N SER A 361 -30.77 -0.04 -28.30
CA SER A 361 -31.76 -0.83 -29.04
C SER A 361 -32.59 -0.02 -30.03
N GLY A 362 -32.82 1.28 -29.73
CA GLY A 362 -33.77 2.13 -30.45
C GLY A 362 -35.24 1.74 -30.29
N LYS A 363 -35.57 0.82 -29.35
CA LYS A 363 -36.91 0.20 -29.22
C LYS A 363 -37.59 0.45 -27.87
N VAL A 364 -36.96 1.21 -26.97
CA VAL A 364 -37.52 1.52 -25.64
C VAL A 364 -38.72 2.45 -25.81
N SER A 365 -39.84 2.12 -25.16
CA SER A 365 -41.11 2.84 -25.35
C SER A 365 -40.99 4.31 -24.92
N GLY A 366 -41.43 5.24 -25.78
CA GLY A 366 -41.33 6.70 -25.55
C GLY A 366 -39.98 7.33 -25.96
N PHE A 367 -38.99 6.48 -26.28
CA PHE A 367 -37.63 6.84 -26.69
C PHE A 367 -37.19 6.09 -27.96
N GLU A 368 -38.15 5.68 -28.80
CA GLU A 368 -37.88 4.98 -30.04
C GLU A 368 -36.97 5.81 -30.96
N GLY A 369 -35.97 5.17 -31.55
CA GLY A 369 -34.98 5.80 -32.42
C GLY A 369 -33.92 6.66 -31.72
N TYR A 370 -33.85 6.67 -30.38
CA TYR A 370 -32.77 7.31 -29.63
C TYR A 370 -31.79 6.28 -29.07
N TYR A 371 -30.51 6.68 -28.99
CA TYR A 371 -29.41 5.79 -28.61
C TYR A 371 -28.48 6.47 -27.60
N ASN A 372 -27.91 5.69 -26.68
CA ASN A 372 -26.90 6.14 -25.72
C ASN A 372 -25.82 5.07 -25.54
N TYR A 373 -24.79 5.11 -26.38
CA TYR A 373 -23.71 4.11 -26.40
C TYR A 373 -22.82 4.12 -25.15
N PHE A 374 -22.72 5.26 -24.47
CA PHE A 374 -21.83 5.45 -23.31
C PHE A 374 -22.61 5.59 -21.99
N ASN A 375 -23.91 5.25 -21.99
CA ASN A 375 -24.78 5.38 -20.81
C ASN A 375 -24.68 6.77 -20.14
N VAL A 376 -24.52 7.83 -20.93
CA VAL A 376 -24.37 9.19 -20.41
C VAL A 376 -25.62 9.57 -19.62
N ARG A 377 -25.43 9.87 -18.33
CA ARG A 377 -26.51 10.16 -17.35
C ARG A 377 -27.51 9.01 -17.15
N ALA A 378 -27.10 7.76 -17.33
CA ALA A 378 -27.95 6.60 -17.08
C ALA A 378 -27.98 6.24 -15.59
N TYR A 379 -28.88 6.86 -14.82
CA TYR A 379 -29.18 6.52 -13.44
C TYR A 379 -30.66 6.75 -13.15
N ALA A 380 -31.25 5.99 -12.23
CA ALA A 380 -32.66 6.11 -11.91
C ALA A 380 -32.96 7.48 -11.28
N SER A 381 -33.89 8.24 -11.85
CA SER A 381 -34.26 9.58 -11.39
C SER A 381 -35.58 10.04 -11.99
N GLY A 382 -36.33 10.87 -11.27
CA GLY A 382 -37.55 11.51 -11.78
C GLY A 382 -38.64 10.52 -12.23
N GLY A 383 -38.66 9.31 -11.67
CA GLY A 383 -39.60 8.24 -12.03
C GLY A 383 -39.16 7.35 -13.20
N TYR A 384 -38.00 7.62 -13.80
CA TYR A 384 -37.40 6.80 -14.86
C TYR A 384 -36.38 5.83 -14.29
N ASP A 385 -36.27 4.65 -14.91
CA ASP A 385 -35.12 3.78 -14.69
C ASP A 385 -33.83 4.37 -15.31
N ALA A 386 -32.69 3.71 -15.07
CA ALA A 386 -31.41 4.20 -15.55
C ALA A 386 -31.32 4.30 -17.08
N VAL A 387 -31.89 3.34 -17.81
CA VAL A 387 -31.88 3.32 -19.28
C VAL A 387 -32.78 4.43 -19.82
N GLU A 388 -34.00 4.53 -19.31
CA GLU A 388 -34.97 5.55 -19.71
C GLU A 388 -34.44 6.97 -19.44
N TYR A 389 -33.83 7.20 -18.28
CA TYR A 389 -33.26 8.51 -17.94
C TYR A 389 -32.06 8.86 -18.83
N GLY A 390 -31.21 7.88 -19.14
CA GLY A 390 -30.14 8.04 -20.13
C GLY A 390 -30.66 8.33 -21.53
N LEU A 391 -31.78 7.71 -21.94
CA LEU A 391 -32.42 7.96 -23.23
C LEU A 391 -33.19 9.28 -23.28
N LEU A 392 -33.73 9.75 -22.16
CA LEU A 392 -34.28 11.10 -22.01
C LEU A 392 -33.21 12.16 -22.28
N TYR A 393 -32.02 11.95 -21.73
CA TYR A 393 -30.87 12.80 -22.04
C TYR A 393 -30.50 12.72 -23.53
N ALA A 394 -30.35 11.51 -24.09
CA ALA A 394 -30.06 11.31 -25.52
C ALA A 394 -31.07 12.03 -26.43
N LYS A 395 -32.36 11.99 -26.08
CA LYS A 395 -33.44 12.70 -26.77
C LYS A 395 -33.27 14.21 -26.73
N SER A 396 -32.93 14.76 -25.56
CA SER A 396 -32.65 16.20 -25.41
C SER A 396 -31.43 16.67 -26.23
N GLN A 397 -30.46 15.79 -26.45
CA GLN A 397 -29.26 16.06 -27.24
C GLN A 397 -29.45 15.77 -28.75
N GLY A 398 -30.61 15.25 -29.14
CA GLY A 398 -30.90 14.90 -30.53
C GLY A 398 -30.11 13.68 -31.03
N TRP A 399 -29.74 12.74 -30.15
CA TRP A 399 -29.03 11.50 -30.51
C TRP A 399 -29.98 10.46 -31.12
N ASN A 400 -30.60 10.85 -32.24
CA ASN A 400 -31.61 10.06 -32.96
C ASN A 400 -31.04 9.15 -34.06
N THR A 401 -29.72 8.92 -34.03
CA THR A 401 -28.98 8.00 -34.89
C THR A 401 -27.83 7.39 -34.08
N HIS A 402 -27.38 6.19 -34.45
CA HIS A 402 -26.25 5.51 -33.82
C HIS A 402 -24.99 6.40 -33.87
N ILE A 403 -24.68 7.00 -35.03
CA ILE A 403 -23.49 7.85 -35.15
C ILE A 403 -23.57 9.11 -34.28
N LYS A 404 -24.74 9.75 -34.17
CA LYS A 404 -24.89 10.96 -33.33
C LYS A 404 -24.69 10.63 -31.85
N SER A 405 -25.19 9.49 -31.41
CA SER A 405 -24.95 9.00 -30.05
C SER A 405 -23.47 8.74 -29.79
N ILE A 406 -22.77 8.09 -30.73
CA ILE A 406 -21.33 7.83 -30.61
C ILE A 406 -20.53 9.15 -30.58
N LEU A 407 -20.80 10.09 -31.50
CA LEU A 407 -20.13 11.38 -31.56
C LEU A 407 -20.40 12.22 -30.30
N GLY A 408 -21.67 12.31 -29.88
CA GLY A 408 -22.08 13.06 -28.71
C GLY A 408 -21.50 12.50 -27.41
N GLY A 409 -21.52 11.18 -27.24
CA GLY A 409 -20.91 10.52 -26.10
C GLY A 409 -19.38 10.63 -26.09
N ALA A 410 -18.71 10.53 -27.24
CA ALA A 410 -17.27 10.75 -27.35
C ALA A 410 -16.89 12.20 -26.98
N ALA A 411 -17.66 13.19 -27.45
CA ALA A 411 -17.46 14.59 -27.07
C ALA A 411 -17.73 14.84 -25.57
N HIS A 412 -18.74 14.17 -25.00
CA HIS A 412 -19.03 14.21 -23.57
C HIS A 412 -17.85 13.65 -22.76
N TYR A 413 -17.34 12.48 -23.16
CA TYR A 413 -16.18 11.85 -22.53
C TYR A 413 -14.93 12.74 -22.60
N ALA A 414 -14.61 13.27 -23.78
CA ALA A 414 -13.46 14.15 -23.96
C ALA A 414 -13.56 15.41 -23.09
N SER A 415 -14.76 15.96 -22.94
CA SER A 415 -14.97 17.17 -22.14
C SER A 415 -14.88 16.92 -20.63
N ASN A 416 -15.44 15.81 -20.14
CA ASN A 416 -15.43 15.51 -18.70
C ASN A 416 -14.08 15.01 -18.19
N TYR A 417 -13.31 14.28 -19.01
CA TYR A 417 -12.08 13.63 -18.55
C TYR A 417 -10.83 14.18 -19.23
N ILE A 418 -10.73 14.10 -20.56
CA ILE A 418 -9.51 14.48 -21.29
C ILE A 418 -9.17 15.96 -21.06
N LYS A 419 -10.15 16.85 -21.26
CA LYS A 419 -9.99 18.30 -21.06
C LYS A 419 -9.92 18.71 -19.58
N ASN A 420 -10.23 17.79 -18.67
CA ASN A 420 -10.21 18.02 -17.22
C ASN A 420 -9.00 17.33 -16.55
N ASN A 421 -7.86 17.22 -17.25
CA ASN A 421 -6.62 16.60 -16.76
C ASN A 421 -6.76 15.15 -16.28
N GLN A 422 -7.79 14.41 -16.71
CA GLN A 422 -7.98 12.98 -16.42
C GLN A 422 -7.80 12.15 -17.70
N ASN A 423 -6.66 12.36 -18.37
CA ASN A 423 -6.38 11.85 -19.71
C ASN A 423 -5.75 10.45 -19.75
N THR A 424 -5.86 9.66 -18.68
CA THR A 424 -5.38 8.27 -18.60
C THR A 424 -6.32 7.47 -17.69
N LEU A 425 -6.28 6.13 -17.76
CA LEU A 425 -7.06 5.29 -16.83
C LEU A 425 -6.71 5.58 -15.37
N TYR A 426 -5.41 5.77 -15.08
CA TYR A 426 -4.95 6.13 -13.74
C TYR A 426 -5.53 7.46 -13.27
N LEU A 427 -5.49 8.51 -14.10
CA LEU A 427 -6.00 9.83 -13.71
C LEU A 427 -7.53 9.86 -13.62
N LYS A 428 -8.24 9.09 -14.45
CA LYS A 428 -9.68 8.85 -14.29
C LYS A 428 -9.99 8.17 -12.96
N LYS A 429 -9.12 7.27 -12.50
CA LYS A 429 -9.31 6.54 -11.24
C LYS A 429 -9.00 7.40 -10.01
N PHE A 430 -7.96 8.23 -10.04
CA PHE A 430 -7.46 8.90 -8.82
C PHE A 430 -7.54 10.44 -8.84
N ASN A 431 -7.77 11.07 -10.00
CA ASN A 431 -7.96 12.52 -10.15
C ASN A 431 -6.88 13.39 -9.48
N VAL A 432 -5.60 13.02 -9.66
CA VAL A 432 -4.47 13.64 -8.94
C VAL A 432 -3.82 14.82 -9.64
N MET A 433 -4.32 15.21 -10.82
CA MET A 433 -3.78 16.35 -11.59
C MET A 433 -4.61 17.63 -11.41
N ASN A 434 -5.66 17.61 -10.57
CA ASN A 434 -6.56 18.74 -10.32
C ASN A 434 -6.47 19.28 -8.88
N GLY A 435 -5.34 19.05 -8.20
CA GLY A 435 -5.09 19.51 -6.84
C GLY A 435 -5.74 18.67 -5.74
N MET A 436 -5.30 18.89 -4.50
CA MET A 436 -5.65 18.05 -3.35
C MET A 436 -7.16 18.04 -3.02
N SER A 437 -7.88 19.11 -3.32
CA SER A 437 -9.35 19.16 -3.16
C SER A 437 -10.07 18.18 -4.07
N SER A 438 -9.50 17.88 -5.25
CA SER A 438 -10.10 17.02 -6.29
C SER A 438 -9.74 15.54 -6.15
N VAL A 439 -8.65 15.20 -5.45
CA VAL A 439 -8.28 13.80 -5.11
C VAL A 439 -9.47 13.10 -4.45
N ALA A 440 -9.69 11.80 -4.71
CA ALA A 440 -10.84 11.03 -4.24
C ALA A 440 -12.22 11.55 -4.72
N THR A 441 -12.27 12.40 -5.75
CA THR A 441 -13.53 12.89 -6.34
C THR A 441 -13.51 12.75 -7.86
N HIS A 442 -14.69 12.74 -8.49
CA HIS A 442 -14.82 12.57 -9.95
C HIS A 442 -14.02 11.36 -10.48
N GLN A 443 -14.01 10.29 -9.69
CA GLN A 443 -13.39 9.03 -10.05
C GLN A 443 -14.34 8.24 -10.94
N TYR A 444 -13.82 7.69 -12.04
CA TYR A 444 -14.63 6.92 -12.98
C TYR A 444 -15.10 5.57 -12.40
N MET A 445 -14.40 5.04 -11.39
CA MET A 445 -14.66 3.73 -10.80
C MET A 445 -14.24 3.68 -9.33
N THR A 446 -14.96 2.86 -8.56
CA THR A 446 -14.72 2.60 -7.13
C THR A 446 -13.74 1.45 -6.89
N ASN A 447 -13.72 0.44 -7.79
CA ASN A 447 -12.79 -0.68 -7.74
C ASN A 447 -11.33 -0.18 -7.81
N ILE A 448 -10.54 -0.47 -6.76
CA ILE A 448 -9.14 -0.01 -6.66
C ILE A 448 -8.25 -0.54 -7.79
N GLY A 449 -8.49 -1.76 -8.25
CA GLY A 449 -7.72 -2.41 -9.32
C GLY A 449 -8.29 -2.21 -10.72
N GLY A 450 -9.33 -1.38 -10.88
CA GLY A 450 -10.05 -1.25 -12.14
C GLY A 450 -9.20 -0.64 -13.26
N ALA A 451 -8.39 0.39 -12.97
CA ALA A 451 -7.52 1.01 -13.97
C ALA A 451 -6.48 0.01 -14.54
N ALA A 452 -5.86 -0.80 -13.69
CA ALA A 452 -4.92 -1.84 -14.10
C ALA A 452 -5.62 -2.95 -14.91
N SER A 453 -6.85 -3.31 -14.52
CA SER A 453 -7.65 -4.32 -15.24
C SER A 453 -8.06 -3.83 -16.64
N GLU A 454 -8.49 -2.58 -16.76
CA GLU A 454 -8.82 -1.97 -18.05
C GLU A 454 -7.58 -1.80 -18.94
N ALA A 455 -6.42 -1.48 -18.36
CA ALA A 455 -5.16 -1.36 -19.09
C ALA A 455 -4.77 -2.67 -19.79
N ALA A 456 -4.97 -3.82 -19.14
CA ALA A 456 -4.70 -5.12 -19.73
C ALA A 456 -5.56 -5.39 -20.98
N ASN A 457 -6.82 -4.96 -20.98
CA ASN A 457 -7.71 -5.06 -22.14
C ASN A 457 -7.28 -4.11 -23.26
N LEU A 458 -6.91 -2.87 -22.90
CA LEU A 458 -6.52 -1.84 -23.86
C LEU A 458 -5.23 -2.19 -24.61
N LYS A 459 -4.27 -2.85 -23.93
CA LYS A 459 -3.04 -3.37 -24.53
C LYS A 459 -3.31 -4.22 -25.78
N ALA A 460 -4.37 -5.03 -25.79
CA ALA A 460 -4.68 -5.94 -26.90
C ALA A 460 -4.92 -5.22 -28.24
N GLY A 461 -5.25 -3.93 -28.24
CA GLY A 461 -5.45 -3.13 -29.46
C GLY A 461 -4.19 -2.54 -30.08
N TYR A 462 -3.04 -2.60 -29.39
CA TYR A 462 -1.80 -1.97 -29.85
C TYR A 462 -0.79 -3.03 -30.30
N SER A 463 -0.32 -2.92 -31.55
CA SER A 463 0.81 -3.68 -32.05
C SER A 463 2.14 -3.04 -31.63
N SER A 464 3.16 -3.86 -31.37
CA SER A 464 4.46 -3.48 -30.74
C SER A 464 5.38 -2.54 -31.52
N SER A 465 4.93 -1.91 -32.62
CA SER A 465 5.82 -1.17 -33.54
C SER A 465 5.61 0.35 -33.61
N GLY A 466 4.75 0.93 -32.76
CA GLY A 466 4.39 2.36 -32.80
C GLY A 466 4.77 3.14 -31.54
N ALA A 467 4.99 4.46 -31.68
CA ALA A 467 5.33 5.36 -30.58
C ALA A 467 4.12 5.69 -29.71
N ILE A 468 3.97 5.01 -28.56
CA ILE A 468 2.87 5.25 -27.62
C ILE A 468 3.33 6.24 -26.54
N THR A 469 2.51 7.26 -26.24
CA THR A 469 2.80 8.21 -25.15
C THR A 469 2.12 7.78 -23.85
N PHE A 470 2.93 7.67 -22.80
CA PHE A 470 2.50 7.38 -21.43
C PHE A 470 2.75 8.59 -20.53
N TYR A 471 1.72 8.99 -19.80
CA TYR A 471 1.73 10.08 -18.85
C TYR A 471 1.73 9.50 -17.43
N ILE A 472 2.91 9.49 -16.80
CA ILE A 472 3.17 8.77 -15.56
C ILE A 472 3.19 9.77 -14.39
N PRO A 473 2.23 9.69 -13.45
CA PRO A 473 2.20 10.58 -12.30
C PRO A 473 3.42 10.41 -11.40
N VAL A 474 3.89 11.53 -10.85
CA VAL A 474 4.97 11.56 -9.85
C VAL A 474 4.51 12.41 -8.68
N TYR A 475 4.59 11.84 -7.47
CA TYR A 475 4.23 12.49 -6.21
C TYR A 475 5.49 12.94 -5.45
N SER A 476 5.36 13.93 -4.58
CA SER A 476 6.40 14.22 -3.58
C SER A 476 6.28 13.27 -2.38
N ASN A 477 7.36 13.10 -1.62
CA ASN A 477 7.40 12.28 -0.40
C ASN A 477 6.96 10.80 -0.59
N MET A 478 7.20 10.24 -1.78
CA MET A 478 6.98 8.81 -2.01
C MET A 478 7.96 7.96 -1.21
N PRO A 479 7.58 6.72 -0.82
CA PRO A 479 8.51 5.78 -0.23
C PRO A 479 9.65 5.47 -1.20
N GLU A 480 10.84 5.19 -0.65
CA GLU A 480 12.05 4.92 -1.44
C GLU A 480 11.82 3.78 -2.45
N THR A 481 11.18 2.71 -2.00
CA THR A 481 10.77 1.56 -2.82
C THR A 481 9.28 1.62 -3.16
N ALA A 482 8.89 0.88 -4.20
CA ALA A 482 7.50 0.75 -4.60
C ALA A 482 6.67 0.11 -3.48
N ALA A 483 5.47 0.64 -3.23
CA ALA A 483 4.56 0.10 -2.22
C ALA A 483 4.25 -1.38 -2.53
N PRO A 484 4.56 -2.33 -1.63
CA PRO A 484 4.40 -3.75 -1.94
C PRO A 484 2.92 -4.15 -1.99
N MET A 485 2.60 -5.16 -2.79
CA MET A 485 1.28 -5.80 -2.71
C MET A 485 1.09 -6.37 -1.30
N PRO A 486 -0.06 -6.14 -0.63
CA PRO A 486 -0.33 -6.72 0.68
C PRO A 486 -0.25 -8.24 0.63
N GLY A 487 0.42 -8.83 1.62
CA GLY A 487 0.60 -10.29 1.74
C GLY A 487 -0.66 -11.04 2.17
N SER A 488 -0.52 -12.13 2.90
CA SER A 488 -1.65 -12.88 3.49
C SER A 488 -1.97 -12.38 4.90
N GLY A 489 -3.06 -12.87 5.51
CA GLY A 489 -3.46 -12.51 6.87
C GLY A 489 -4.52 -11.41 6.94
N ASN A 490 -5.01 -11.16 8.15
CA ASN A 490 -6.04 -10.18 8.46
C ASN A 490 -5.42 -8.86 8.89
N ASN A 491 -6.05 -7.74 8.52
CA ASN A 491 -5.57 -6.39 8.80
C ASN A 491 -5.99 -5.83 10.16
N ASN A 492 -6.76 -6.56 10.96
CA ASN A 492 -7.21 -6.07 12.26
C ASN A 492 -6.04 -5.84 13.23
N TYR A 493 -5.52 -4.61 13.22
CA TYR A 493 -4.47 -4.09 14.10
C TYR A 493 -5.04 -3.36 15.32
N PHE A 494 -6.31 -3.56 15.66
CA PHE A 494 -6.94 -2.82 16.74
C PHE A 494 -6.78 -3.51 18.09
N LEU A 495 -6.66 -2.70 19.15
CA LEU A 495 -6.83 -3.21 20.51
C LEU A 495 -8.31 -3.40 20.81
N LYS A 496 -8.63 -4.48 21.53
CA LYS A 496 -9.92 -4.69 22.20
C LYS A 496 -9.99 -3.93 23.52
N SER A 497 -8.86 -3.79 24.21
CA SER A 497 -8.75 -3.04 25.46
C SER A 497 -7.37 -2.41 25.59
N LEU A 498 -7.32 -1.23 26.22
CA LEU A 498 -6.11 -0.60 26.71
C LEU A 498 -6.43 0.04 28.07
N SER A 499 -5.65 -0.26 29.10
CA SER A 499 -5.79 0.35 30.42
C SER A 499 -4.45 0.43 31.14
N VAL A 500 -4.39 1.25 32.19
CA VAL A 500 -3.24 1.36 33.08
C VAL A 500 -3.72 1.06 34.50
N ASP A 501 -3.04 0.14 35.20
CA ASP A 501 -3.46 -0.26 36.55
C ASP A 501 -3.48 0.96 37.48
N GLY A 502 -4.64 1.27 38.05
CA GLY A 502 -4.84 2.38 38.99
C GLY A 502 -5.01 3.76 38.34
N TYR A 503 -4.98 3.88 37.01
CA TYR A 503 -5.09 5.17 36.31
C TYR A 503 -6.04 5.09 35.11
N ASP A 504 -6.82 6.16 34.92
CA ASP A 504 -7.67 6.31 33.74
C ASP A 504 -6.90 6.98 32.59
N LEU A 505 -7.08 6.45 31.38
CA LEU A 505 -6.61 7.08 30.15
C LEU A 505 -7.46 8.30 29.79
N MET A 506 -6.85 9.31 29.17
CA MET A 506 -7.52 10.49 28.62
C MET A 506 -7.21 10.62 27.12
N PRO A 507 -8.20 10.53 26.23
CA PRO A 507 -9.61 10.17 26.50
C PRO A 507 -9.75 8.71 26.98
N ALA A 508 -10.95 8.32 27.41
CA ALA A 508 -11.23 6.90 27.67
C ALA A 508 -10.93 6.06 26.42
N PHE A 509 -10.49 4.82 26.61
CA PHE A 509 -10.03 3.96 25.52
C PHE A 509 -11.09 3.83 24.40
N ASN A 510 -10.67 4.12 23.18
CA ASN A 510 -11.41 3.84 21.96
C ASN A 510 -10.41 3.26 20.95
N MET A 511 -10.71 2.11 20.37
CA MET A 511 -9.80 1.42 19.44
C MET A 511 -9.34 2.30 18.25
N TYR A 512 -10.11 3.31 17.85
CA TYR A 512 -9.74 4.21 16.76
C TYR A 512 -8.87 5.39 17.20
N THR A 513 -8.87 5.75 18.49
CA THR A 513 -8.01 6.79 19.07
C THR A 513 -6.59 6.27 19.25
N SER A 514 -5.60 7.00 18.72
CA SER A 514 -4.18 6.62 18.79
C SER A 514 -3.40 7.30 19.93
N GLU A 515 -3.92 8.38 20.51
CA GLU A 515 -3.19 9.21 21.48
C GLU A 515 -3.96 9.29 22.80
N TYR A 516 -3.26 9.06 23.90
CA TYR A 516 -3.78 9.07 25.26
C TYR A 516 -2.84 9.77 26.21
N GLU A 517 -3.39 10.33 27.27
CA GLU A 517 -2.65 11.00 28.34
C GLU A 517 -3.07 10.41 29.69
N LEU A 518 -2.14 10.36 30.64
CA LEU A 518 -2.43 10.08 32.05
C LEU A 518 -1.44 10.80 32.97
N VAL A 519 -1.88 11.13 34.18
CA VAL A 519 -1.04 11.75 35.22
C VAL A 519 -0.85 10.79 36.37
N VAL A 520 0.39 10.64 36.85
CA VAL A 520 0.75 9.78 37.99
C VAL A 520 1.43 10.58 39.11
N PRO A 521 1.37 10.13 40.37
CA PRO A 521 2.11 10.70 41.47
C PRO A 521 3.61 10.86 41.18
N SER A 522 4.22 11.89 41.77
CA SER A 522 5.62 12.27 41.51
C SER A 522 6.64 11.17 41.78
N ASP A 523 6.34 10.30 42.73
CA ASP A 523 7.17 9.17 43.17
C ASP A 523 6.93 7.88 42.37
N THR A 524 5.97 7.88 41.43
CA THR A 524 5.68 6.74 40.57
C THR A 524 6.89 6.44 39.68
N SER A 525 7.49 5.25 39.86
CA SER A 525 8.66 4.81 39.09
C SER A 525 8.29 3.98 37.86
N HIS A 526 7.15 3.30 37.89
CA HIS A 526 6.65 2.45 36.81
C HIS A 526 5.12 2.47 36.76
N VAL A 527 4.56 2.12 35.61
CA VAL A 527 3.13 1.87 35.42
C VAL A 527 2.93 0.50 34.78
N LYS A 528 1.81 -0.17 35.08
CA LYS A 528 1.45 -1.43 34.44
C LYS A 528 0.38 -1.21 33.39
N ILE A 529 0.75 -1.43 32.13
CA ILE A 529 -0.12 -1.30 30.96
C ILE A 529 -0.76 -2.67 30.66
N ASN A 530 -2.08 -2.72 30.58
CA ASN A 530 -2.81 -3.89 30.10
C ASN A 530 -3.39 -3.60 28.72
N ALA A 531 -3.07 -4.44 27.74
CA ALA A 531 -3.57 -4.30 26.39
C ALA A 531 -3.90 -5.67 25.81
N SER A 532 -5.03 -5.77 25.10
CA SER A 532 -5.42 -6.99 24.39
C SER A 532 -5.80 -6.66 22.96
N ALA A 533 -5.37 -7.47 22.00
CA ALA A 533 -5.75 -7.29 20.60
C ALA A 533 -7.20 -7.72 20.35
N SER A 534 -7.84 -7.08 19.37
CA SER A 534 -9.17 -7.44 18.87
C SER A 534 -9.13 -8.77 18.11
N ASP A 535 -8.11 -8.98 17.28
CA ASP A 535 -7.80 -10.26 16.66
C ASP A 535 -6.85 -11.08 17.55
N SER A 536 -7.23 -12.30 17.88
CA SER A 536 -6.41 -13.22 18.69
C SER A 536 -5.10 -13.62 18.02
N GLY A 537 -5.00 -13.48 16.69
CA GLY A 537 -3.77 -13.73 15.95
C GLY A 537 -2.78 -12.55 15.95
N ALA A 538 -3.22 -11.35 16.35
CA ALA A 538 -2.38 -10.16 16.33
C ALA A 538 -1.43 -10.10 17.54
N LYS A 539 -0.24 -9.56 17.32
CA LYS A 539 0.80 -9.40 18.34
C LYS A 539 0.72 -8.02 18.99
N VAL A 540 0.69 -7.96 20.32
CA VAL A 540 0.76 -6.71 21.09
C VAL A 540 2.14 -6.56 21.72
N GLU A 541 2.78 -5.41 21.51
CA GLU A 541 4.07 -5.02 22.08
C GLU A 541 3.93 -3.73 22.89
N GLY A 542 4.75 -3.54 23.92
CA GLY A 542 4.73 -2.33 24.77
C GLY A 542 3.76 -2.37 25.96
N ALA A 543 3.04 -3.47 26.16
CA ALA A 543 2.26 -3.72 27.38
C ALA A 543 3.12 -4.33 28.51
N GLY A 544 2.59 -4.38 29.73
CA GLY A 544 3.27 -4.88 30.92
C GLY A 544 3.78 -3.76 31.83
N ASN A 545 4.78 -4.07 32.67
CA ASN A 545 5.40 -3.06 33.53
C ASN A 545 6.36 -2.19 32.73
N VAL A 546 6.08 -0.89 32.67
CA VAL A 546 6.88 0.11 31.94
C VAL A 546 7.47 1.10 32.93
N GLN A 547 8.79 1.25 32.89
CA GLN A 547 9.52 2.23 33.71
C GLN A 547 9.28 3.64 33.18
N LEU A 548 9.02 4.59 34.08
CA LEU A 548 8.86 5.99 33.75
C LEU A 548 10.21 6.72 33.82
N THR A 549 10.56 7.41 32.74
CA THR A 549 11.79 8.20 32.62
C THR A 549 11.47 9.69 32.67
N GLY A 550 12.06 10.40 33.62
CA GLY A 550 11.84 11.85 33.80
C GLY A 550 10.42 12.21 34.25
N ASN A 551 10.00 13.44 33.93
CA ASN A 551 8.70 14.00 34.32
C ASN A 551 7.60 13.73 33.30
N VAL A 552 7.95 13.37 32.06
CA VAL A 552 7.01 12.97 31.00
C VAL A 552 7.63 11.80 30.26
N THR A 553 6.85 10.75 30.04
CA THR A 553 7.26 9.54 29.33
C THR A 553 6.19 9.15 28.31
N ASP A 554 6.57 9.02 27.04
CA ASP A 554 5.68 8.48 26.01
C ASP A 554 5.85 6.96 25.91
N ILE A 555 4.79 6.23 26.22
CA ILE A 555 4.74 4.78 26.14
C ILE A 555 4.02 4.39 24.85
N LYS A 556 4.69 3.59 24.00
CA LYS A 556 4.11 3.11 22.73
C LYS A 556 3.65 1.67 22.87
N VAL A 557 2.35 1.45 22.68
CA VAL A 557 1.75 0.12 22.57
C VAL A 557 1.46 -0.15 21.10
N THR A 558 2.15 -1.12 20.50
CA THR A 558 2.05 -1.43 19.07
C THR A 558 1.31 -2.74 18.88
N VAL A 559 0.26 -2.73 18.08
CA VAL A 559 -0.40 -3.95 17.60
C VAL A 559 0.07 -4.22 16.18
N THR A 560 0.59 -5.42 15.95
CA THR A 560 0.91 -5.94 14.62
C THR A 560 -0.14 -7.00 14.27
N SER A 561 -0.94 -6.72 13.24
CA SER A 561 -1.94 -7.67 12.73
C SER A 561 -1.28 -8.91 12.12
N THR A 562 -2.07 -9.94 11.81
CA THR A 562 -1.56 -11.17 11.18
C THR A 562 -1.05 -10.94 9.75
N SER A 563 -1.46 -9.86 9.08
CA SER A 563 -0.88 -9.44 7.79
C SER A 563 0.38 -8.58 7.91
N GLY A 564 0.80 -8.25 9.14
CA GLY A 564 2.01 -7.48 9.41
C GLY A 564 1.83 -5.96 9.44
N VAL A 565 0.64 -5.43 9.07
CA VAL A 565 0.35 -3.99 9.25
C VAL A 565 0.21 -3.65 10.73
N LYS A 566 0.64 -2.44 11.10
CA LYS A 566 0.79 -2.02 12.49
C LYS A 566 -0.04 -0.77 12.82
N LYS A 567 -0.55 -0.71 14.04
CA LYS A 567 -1.07 0.52 14.67
C LYS A 567 -0.38 0.72 16.01
N THR A 568 0.02 1.96 16.27
CA THR A 568 0.64 2.36 17.54
C THR A 568 -0.34 3.23 18.31
N TYR A 569 -0.52 2.91 19.59
CA TYR A 569 -1.20 3.73 20.57
C TYR A 569 -0.14 4.36 21.47
N THR A 570 -0.13 5.68 21.58
CA THR A 570 0.79 6.42 22.43
C THR A 570 0.07 6.81 23.72
N ILE A 571 0.69 6.52 24.86
CA ILE A 571 0.25 6.95 26.17
C ILE A 571 1.31 7.91 26.72
N THR A 572 1.02 9.20 26.74
CA THR A 572 1.85 10.22 27.38
C THR A 572 1.58 10.23 28.89
N VAL A 573 2.55 9.75 29.66
CA VAL A 573 2.49 9.70 31.12
C VAL A 573 3.22 10.91 31.69
N ALA A 574 2.52 11.79 32.39
CA ALA A 574 3.12 12.90 33.11
C ALA A 574 3.18 12.60 34.62
N LYS A 575 4.32 12.84 35.25
CA LYS A 575 4.43 12.81 36.72
C LYS A 575 3.99 14.14 37.30
N GLU A 576 3.28 14.08 38.43
CA GLU A 576 3.08 15.24 39.29
C GLU A 576 4.44 15.84 39.68
N SER A 577 4.52 17.16 39.83
CA SER A 577 5.75 17.81 40.28
C SER A 577 6.01 17.45 41.75
N GLY A 578 7.11 16.73 42.04
CA GLY A 578 7.52 16.39 43.40
C GLY A 578 7.77 17.64 44.24
N SER A 579 6.87 17.89 45.20
CA SER A 579 6.94 18.83 46.31
C SER A 579 7.88 20.04 46.20
N THR A 580 7.35 21.18 45.76
CA THR A 580 7.42 22.47 46.48
C THR A 580 6.34 23.40 45.94
N SER A 581 5.22 23.52 46.67
CA SER A 581 4.43 24.76 46.80
C SER A 581 4.16 25.62 45.54
N GLU A 582 3.88 25.05 44.39
CA GLU A 582 3.26 25.79 43.28
C GLU A 582 1.92 25.14 42.97
N GLY A 583 0.83 25.73 43.48
CA GLY A 583 -0.54 25.32 43.15
C GLY A 583 -1.27 24.57 44.25
N SER A 584 -1.80 25.29 45.24
CA SER A 584 -2.92 24.83 46.05
C SER A 584 -4.25 25.08 45.33
N LEU A 585 -5.16 24.10 45.47
CA LEU A 585 -6.57 24.23 45.16
C LEU A 585 -7.33 24.07 46.48
N THR A 586 -8.05 25.09 46.92
CA THR A 586 -8.84 25.05 48.15
C THR A 586 -10.26 25.54 47.89
N SER A 587 -11.18 25.25 48.80
CA SER A 587 -12.55 25.76 48.73
C SER A 587 -13.11 25.94 50.13
N SER A 588 -14.00 26.92 50.28
CA SER A 588 -14.85 27.07 51.48
C SER A 588 -16.22 26.43 51.29
N VAL A 589 -16.53 25.94 50.09
CA VAL A 589 -17.83 25.34 49.71
C VAL A 589 -17.67 23.84 49.49
N TYR A 590 -16.61 23.44 48.79
CA TYR A 590 -16.34 22.04 48.45
C TYR A 590 -15.31 21.42 49.37
N SER A 591 -15.46 20.12 49.61
CA SER A 591 -14.43 19.32 50.27
C SER A 591 -13.42 18.84 49.24
N ILE A 592 -12.16 19.26 49.38
CA ILE A 592 -11.06 18.92 48.48
C ILE A 592 -10.21 17.82 49.12
N GLY A 593 -10.41 16.57 48.70
CA GLY A 593 -9.64 15.41 49.13
C GLY A 593 -9.15 14.60 47.94
N THR A 594 -9.35 13.29 47.97
CA THR A 594 -9.19 12.42 46.78
C THR A 594 -10.09 12.87 45.64
N TYR A 595 -11.28 13.34 45.98
CA TYR A 595 -12.26 13.94 45.08
C TYR A 595 -12.64 15.34 45.55
N ILE A 596 -13.15 16.16 44.63
CA ILE A 596 -13.93 17.35 44.97
C ILE A 596 -15.37 16.89 45.20
N THR A 597 -15.83 17.05 46.43
CA THR A 597 -17.18 16.66 46.90
C THR A 597 -17.89 17.88 47.50
N GLY A 598 -19.20 17.81 47.78
CA GLY A 598 -19.99 18.98 48.17
C GLY A 598 -20.51 19.80 46.98
N VAL A 599 -20.49 19.23 45.77
CA VAL A 599 -20.98 19.92 44.56
C VAL A 599 -22.45 19.58 44.35
N ASP A 600 -23.28 20.61 44.36
CA ASP A 600 -24.73 20.47 44.18
C ASP A 600 -25.11 20.15 42.73
N PHE A 601 -26.29 19.55 42.56
CA PHE A 601 -26.88 19.28 41.26
C PHE A 601 -27.01 20.56 40.44
N GLU A 602 -26.82 20.43 39.14
CA GLU A 602 -26.89 21.53 38.19
C GLU A 602 -25.92 22.71 38.48
N THR A 603 -24.86 22.46 39.26
CA THR A 603 -23.80 23.45 39.45
C THR A 603 -23.12 23.74 38.12
N SER A 604 -23.28 24.96 37.60
CA SER A 604 -22.63 25.36 36.36
C SER A 604 -21.10 25.36 36.51
N VAL A 605 -20.36 25.13 35.41
CA VAL A 605 -18.89 25.25 35.37
C VAL A 605 -18.41 26.60 35.92
N LYS A 606 -19.16 27.69 35.64
CA LYS A 606 -18.84 29.02 36.14
C LYS A 606 -18.94 29.09 37.66
N THR A 607 -20.05 28.62 38.23
CA THR A 607 -20.27 28.57 39.68
C THR A 607 -19.28 27.64 40.37
N PHE A 608 -18.98 26.50 39.74
CA PHE A 608 -17.99 25.56 40.22
C PHE A 608 -16.61 26.22 40.34
N LYS A 609 -16.14 26.87 39.27
CA LYS A 609 -14.86 27.59 39.29
C LYS A 609 -14.84 28.73 40.31
N SER A 610 -15.93 29.49 40.47
CA SER A 610 -15.96 30.62 41.43
C SER A 610 -15.88 30.20 42.90
N ASN A 611 -16.25 28.96 43.21
CA ASN A 611 -16.17 28.40 44.56
C ASN A 611 -14.81 27.77 44.86
N LEU A 612 -13.87 27.79 43.91
CA LEU A 612 -12.52 27.25 44.05
C LEU A 612 -11.50 28.38 44.11
N ASN A 613 -10.57 28.27 45.04
CA ASN A 613 -9.43 29.16 45.18
C ASN A 613 -8.17 28.45 44.66
N ILE A 614 -7.45 29.11 43.78
CA ILE A 614 -6.19 28.62 43.21
C ILE A 614 -5.03 29.54 43.59
N SER A 615 -3.83 28.97 43.68
CA SER A 615 -2.61 29.77 43.91
C SER A 615 -2.38 30.82 42.82
N SER A 616 -1.79 31.95 43.23
CA SER A 616 -1.54 33.09 42.35
C SER A 616 -0.68 32.71 41.14
N GLY A 617 -1.16 33.07 39.94
CA GLY A 617 -0.52 32.77 38.66
C GLY A 617 -0.81 31.38 38.09
N CYS A 618 -1.53 30.52 38.81
CA CYS A 618 -2.05 29.27 38.25
C CYS A 618 -3.33 29.53 37.45
N SER A 619 -3.71 28.58 36.59
CA SER A 619 -5.01 28.57 35.91
C SER A 619 -5.76 27.24 36.15
N LEU A 620 -7.09 27.29 36.11
CA LEU A 620 -7.94 26.13 36.36
C LEU A 620 -8.81 25.82 35.12
N LYS A 621 -8.66 24.61 34.60
CA LYS A 621 -9.54 24.07 33.57
C LYS A 621 -10.45 23.02 34.17
N VAL A 622 -11.69 23.01 33.71
CA VAL A 622 -12.66 21.97 34.03
C VAL A 622 -12.76 21.11 32.79
N ILE A 623 -12.43 19.85 32.88
CA ILE A 623 -12.34 18.92 31.76
C ILE A 623 -13.44 17.89 31.91
N SER A 624 -14.25 17.69 30.87
CA SER A 624 -15.32 16.70 30.87
C SER A 624 -14.75 15.29 31.02
N SER A 625 -15.60 14.33 31.37
CA SER A 625 -15.24 12.90 31.36
C SER A 625 -14.75 12.41 29.99
N GLY A 626 -15.15 13.08 28.91
CA GLY A 626 -14.67 12.84 27.54
C GLY A 626 -13.35 13.54 27.16
N GLY A 627 -12.70 14.24 28.10
CA GLY A 627 -11.40 14.89 27.88
C GLY A 627 -11.44 16.29 27.26
N SER A 628 -12.63 16.86 27.02
CA SER A 628 -12.76 18.21 26.45
C SER A 628 -12.83 19.28 27.52
N GLU A 629 -12.21 20.44 27.30
CA GLU A 629 -12.35 21.58 28.22
C GLU A 629 -13.80 22.10 28.21
N MET A 630 -14.39 22.16 29.39
CA MET A 630 -15.72 22.70 29.64
C MET A 630 -15.62 24.18 29.99
N THR A 631 -16.26 25.02 29.19
CA THR A 631 -16.39 26.47 29.43
C THR A 631 -17.80 26.86 29.85
N SER A 632 -18.78 25.96 29.69
CA SER A 632 -20.20 26.14 30.05
C SER A 632 -20.85 24.77 30.33
N GLY A 633 -22.12 24.77 30.75
CA GLY A 633 -22.84 23.56 31.17
C GLY A 633 -22.66 23.24 32.66
N ASN A 634 -23.19 22.09 33.08
CA ASN A 634 -23.16 21.63 34.47
C ASN A 634 -21.95 20.73 34.71
N VAL A 635 -21.37 20.83 35.90
CA VAL A 635 -20.32 19.91 36.36
C VAL A 635 -21.01 18.66 36.90
N GLY A 636 -20.73 17.51 36.29
CA GLY A 636 -21.18 16.22 36.75
C GLY A 636 -20.06 15.34 37.28
N THR A 637 -20.42 14.23 37.90
CA THR A 637 -19.44 13.23 38.39
C THR A 637 -18.50 12.78 37.26
N GLY A 638 -17.21 12.68 37.57
CA GLY A 638 -16.18 12.29 36.60
C GLY A 638 -15.61 13.44 35.77
N THR A 639 -16.17 14.65 35.86
CA THR A 639 -15.49 15.88 35.43
C THR A 639 -14.20 16.08 36.26
N LYS A 640 -13.15 16.63 35.66
CA LYS A 640 -11.88 16.93 36.34
C LYS A 640 -11.66 18.43 36.49
N ALA A 641 -11.22 18.85 37.67
CA ALA A 641 -10.64 20.16 37.91
C ALA A 641 -9.11 20.05 37.80
N VAL A 642 -8.55 20.56 36.70
CA VAL A 642 -7.11 20.47 36.40
C VAL A 642 -6.47 21.83 36.59
N LEU A 643 -5.50 21.88 37.50
CA LEU A 643 -4.70 23.05 37.82
C LEU A 643 -3.45 23.08 36.92
N TYR A 644 -3.15 24.23 36.36
CA TYR A 644 -1.98 24.49 35.52
C TYR A 644 -1.13 25.59 36.13
N ASP A 645 0.19 25.46 36.01
CA ASP A 645 1.14 26.50 36.42
C ASP A 645 1.18 27.69 35.43
N LYS A 646 2.04 28.68 35.72
CA LYS A 646 2.24 29.89 34.90
C LYS A 646 2.76 29.59 33.49
N SER A 647 3.40 28.44 33.28
CA SER A 647 3.92 28.00 31.98
C SER A 647 2.87 27.27 31.14
N GLY A 648 1.68 27.02 31.70
CA GLY A 648 0.61 26.27 31.05
C GLY A 648 0.75 24.76 31.20
N LYS A 649 1.57 24.27 32.12
CA LYS A 649 1.74 22.84 32.38
C LYS A 649 0.81 22.36 33.49
N ALA A 650 0.16 21.22 33.29
CA ALA A 650 -0.71 20.62 34.31
C ALA A 650 0.11 20.20 35.54
N ILE A 651 -0.35 20.61 36.72
CA ILE A 651 0.33 20.37 38.00
C ILE A 651 -0.49 19.52 38.97
N LYS A 652 -1.82 19.60 38.94
CA LYS A 652 -2.69 18.78 39.79
C LYS A 652 -4.06 18.57 39.17
N SER A 653 -4.67 17.43 39.41
CA SER A 653 -6.00 17.09 38.89
C SER A 653 -6.86 16.46 39.98
N TYR A 654 -8.13 16.84 40.04
CA TYR A 654 -9.09 16.27 40.97
C TYR A 654 -10.36 15.89 40.22
N TYR A 655 -10.83 14.65 40.40
CA TYR A 655 -12.16 14.27 39.96
C TYR A 655 -13.22 14.92 40.82
N VAL A 656 -14.32 15.33 40.20
CA VAL A 656 -15.53 15.83 40.86
C VAL A 656 -16.48 14.67 41.09
N VAL A 657 -17.10 14.65 42.27
CA VAL A 657 -18.17 13.74 42.64
C VAL A 657 -19.40 14.56 43.04
N VAL A 658 -20.50 14.34 42.33
CA VAL A 658 -21.83 14.87 42.60
C VAL A 658 -22.67 13.70 43.09
N LYS A 659 -23.11 13.71 44.35
CA LYS A 659 -23.68 12.53 45.00
C LYS A 659 -25.06 12.20 44.43
N GLY A 660 -25.21 11.04 43.81
CA GLY A 660 -26.43 10.62 43.11
C GLY A 660 -26.40 10.81 41.60
N ASP A 661 -25.45 11.60 41.07
CA ASP A 661 -25.17 11.69 39.63
C ASP A 661 -24.08 10.66 39.30
N VAL A 662 -24.49 9.48 38.81
CA VAL A 662 -23.55 8.39 38.49
C VAL A 662 -23.35 8.23 36.98
N ASN A 663 -24.11 8.94 36.16
CA ASN A 663 -23.91 9.01 34.72
C ASN A 663 -23.03 10.22 34.29
N GLY A 664 -22.76 11.15 35.21
CA GLY A 664 -21.86 12.29 35.03
C GLY A 664 -22.49 13.48 34.32
N ASP A 665 -23.82 13.57 34.22
CA ASP A 665 -24.51 14.65 33.50
C ASP A 665 -24.82 15.88 34.38
N GLY A 666 -24.47 15.84 35.66
CA GLY A 666 -24.69 16.90 36.63
C GLY A 666 -26.12 16.95 37.17
N LYS A 667 -26.96 15.95 36.88
CA LYS A 667 -28.34 15.83 37.34
C LYS A 667 -28.54 14.47 38.01
N VAL A 668 -29.63 14.37 38.79
CA VAL A 668 -30.05 13.10 39.37
C VAL A 668 -31.39 12.70 38.78
N THR A 669 -31.38 11.63 37.99
CA THR A 669 -32.54 11.15 37.23
C THR A 669 -32.72 9.65 37.36
N SER A 670 -33.75 9.12 36.70
CA SER A 670 -33.96 7.68 36.61
C SER A 670 -32.80 6.93 35.94
N VAL A 671 -31.97 7.62 35.15
CA VAL A 671 -30.79 7.03 34.51
C VAL A 671 -29.74 6.65 35.54
N ASP A 672 -29.53 7.48 36.56
CA ASP A 672 -28.59 7.21 37.66
C ASP A 672 -29.01 5.98 38.45
N THR A 673 -30.31 5.90 38.76
CA THR A 673 -30.93 4.73 39.37
C THR A 673 -30.71 3.46 38.55
N LEU A 674 -30.78 3.55 37.22
CA LEU A 674 -30.53 2.42 36.33
C LEU A 674 -29.06 1.99 36.34
N MET A 675 -28.12 2.93 36.34
CA MET A 675 -26.68 2.64 36.33
C MET A 675 -26.23 1.95 37.62
N VAL A 676 -26.71 2.40 38.78
CA VAL A 676 -26.46 1.71 40.06
C VAL A 676 -27.05 0.31 40.06
N LYS A 677 -28.27 0.11 39.54
CA LYS A 677 -28.86 -1.23 39.38
C LYS A 677 -28.03 -2.14 38.49
N ARG A 678 -27.54 -1.62 37.35
CA ARG A 678 -26.71 -2.38 36.41
C ARG A 678 -25.39 -2.83 37.06
N HIS A 679 -24.82 -2.02 37.95
CA HIS A 679 -23.70 -2.41 38.80
C HIS A 679 -24.05 -3.54 39.77
N ILE A 680 -25.18 -3.44 40.48
CA ILE A 680 -25.62 -4.49 41.40
C ILE A 680 -25.80 -5.84 40.70
N ILE A 681 -26.35 -5.85 39.48
CA ILE A 681 -26.55 -7.08 38.68
C ILE A 681 -25.35 -7.42 37.78
N GLN A 682 -24.21 -6.74 37.94
CA GLN A 682 -22.95 -6.99 37.23
C GLN A 682 -23.03 -6.89 35.69
N THR A 683 -23.95 -6.08 35.18
CA THR A 683 -24.08 -5.77 33.74
C THR A 683 -23.43 -4.45 33.33
N TYR A 684 -22.86 -3.72 34.29
CA TYR A 684 -22.09 -2.49 34.11
C TYR A 684 -21.32 -2.15 35.40
N ASN A 685 -20.02 -1.90 35.36
CA ASN A 685 -19.24 -1.70 36.60
C ASN A 685 -18.97 -0.22 36.93
N LEU A 686 -19.75 0.29 37.89
CA LEU A 686 -19.41 1.36 38.85
C LEU A 686 -17.95 1.34 39.34
N SER A 687 -17.13 2.36 39.10
CA SER A 687 -15.80 2.51 39.73
C SER A 687 -15.45 3.99 40.03
N GLY A 688 -14.44 4.19 40.88
CA GLY A 688 -13.86 5.52 41.16
C GLY A 688 -14.88 6.57 41.61
N ALA A 689 -14.83 7.76 40.99
CA ALA A 689 -15.71 8.88 41.28
C ALA A 689 -17.21 8.52 41.12
N TYR A 690 -17.56 7.73 40.11
CA TYR A 690 -18.94 7.30 39.85
C TYR A 690 -19.44 6.29 40.89
N TYR A 691 -18.57 5.39 41.36
CA TYR A 691 -18.91 4.51 42.49
C TYR A 691 -19.13 5.32 43.77
N SER A 692 -18.21 6.25 44.05
CA SER A 692 -18.30 7.17 45.19
C SER A 692 -19.57 8.03 45.14
N GLY A 693 -19.97 8.51 43.96
CA GLY A 693 -21.20 9.28 43.78
C GLY A 693 -22.47 8.43 43.96
N GLY A 694 -22.40 7.13 43.70
CA GLY A 694 -23.52 6.21 43.86
C GLY A 694 -23.77 5.76 45.30
N ASP A 695 -22.77 5.84 46.19
CA ASP A 695 -22.86 5.41 47.59
C ASP A 695 -23.54 6.49 48.44
N ILE A 696 -24.88 6.49 48.42
CA ILE A 696 -25.67 7.56 49.01
C ILE A 696 -25.64 7.48 50.53
N ASN A 697 -25.65 6.27 51.09
CA ASN A 697 -25.66 6.06 52.54
C ASN A 697 -24.24 6.10 53.16
N GLY A 698 -23.18 6.05 52.36
CA GLY A 698 -21.79 6.14 52.80
C GLY A 698 -21.28 4.87 53.48
N ASP A 699 -21.88 3.71 53.21
CA ASP A 699 -21.49 2.44 53.83
C ASP A 699 -20.37 1.71 53.07
N GLY A 700 -19.90 2.30 51.96
CA GLY A 700 -18.85 1.76 51.09
C GLY A 700 -19.36 0.75 50.06
N LYS A 701 -20.67 0.48 49.97
CA LYS A 701 -21.26 -0.54 49.10
C LYS A 701 -22.42 0.03 48.29
N LEU A 702 -22.40 -0.21 46.98
CA LEU A 702 -23.57 0.06 46.14
C LEU A 702 -24.60 -1.06 46.26
N THR A 703 -25.73 -0.75 46.89
CA THR A 703 -26.81 -1.71 47.11
C THR A 703 -28.17 -1.17 46.65
N SER A 704 -29.20 -2.01 46.80
CA SER A 704 -30.58 -1.58 46.55
C SER A 704 -31.04 -0.42 47.45
N VAL A 705 -30.35 -0.19 48.58
CA VAL A 705 -30.61 0.93 49.50
C VAL A 705 -30.22 2.26 48.86
N ASP A 706 -29.08 2.34 48.19
CA ASP A 706 -28.64 3.55 47.47
C ASP A 706 -29.57 3.90 46.32
N THR A 707 -29.96 2.87 45.57
CA THR A 707 -30.98 2.98 44.52
C THR A 707 -32.31 3.52 45.07
N LEU A 708 -32.67 3.16 46.31
CA LEU A 708 -33.88 3.67 46.97
C LEU A 708 -33.75 5.15 47.33
N TYR A 709 -32.60 5.60 47.83
CA TYR A 709 -32.38 7.02 48.14
C TYR A 709 -32.40 7.91 46.90
N ILE A 710 -31.75 7.49 45.81
CA ILE A 710 -31.80 8.19 44.51
C ILE A 710 -33.25 8.31 44.04
N LYS A 711 -34.03 7.22 44.08
CA LYS A 711 -35.46 7.25 43.73
C LYS A 711 -36.27 8.20 44.61
N LYS A 712 -36.07 8.14 45.94
CA LYS A 712 -36.78 9.01 46.88
C LYS A 712 -36.47 10.48 46.62
N HIS A 713 -35.25 10.80 46.21
CA HIS A 713 -34.86 12.13 45.76
C HIS A 713 -35.61 12.59 44.52
N ILE A 714 -35.64 11.76 43.48
CA ILE A 714 -36.36 12.05 42.23
C ILE A 714 -37.85 12.35 42.48
N ILE A 715 -38.49 11.66 43.44
CA ILE A 715 -39.91 11.86 43.77
C ILE A 715 -40.14 12.89 44.91
N GLY A 716 -39.10 13.60 45.35
CA GLY A 716 -39.21 14.68 46.35
C GLY A 716 -39.49 14.21 47.79
N THR A 717 -39.27 12.94 48.11
CA THR A 717 -39.50 12.36 49.45
C THR A 717 -38.23 12.21 50.28
N TYR A 718 -37.07 12.55 49.70
CA TYR A 718 -35.77 12.56 50.34
C TYR A 718 -34.88 13.61 49.67
N GLU A 719 -34.00 14.25 50.41
CA GLU A 719 -33.04 15.20 49.85
C GLU A 719 -31.64 14.59 49.99
N ILE A 720 -30.98 14.33 48.86
CA ILE A 720 -29.56 13.94 48.88
C ILE A 720 -28.77 15.19 49.23
N LYS A 721 -28.00 15.11 50.31
CA LYS A 721 -27.08 16.17 50.73
C LYS A 721 -25.71 15.90 50.14
N ASN A 722 -25.17 16.90 49.43
CA ASN A 722 -23.82 16.86 48.87
C ASN A 722 -22.77 17.37 49.84
#